data_AF-A0A9W6ZJH9-F1
#
_entry.id   AF-A0A9W6ZJH9-F1
#
_cell.length_a   1.000
_cell.length_b   1.000
_cell.length_c   1.000
_cell.angle_alpha   90.00
_cell.angle_beta   90.00
_cell.angle_gamma   90.00
#
_symmetry.space_group_name_H-M   'P 1'
#
loop_
_entity.id
_entity.type
_entity.pdbx_description
1 polymer ?
#
loop_
_entity_poly.entity_id
_entity_poly.type
_entity_poly.pdbx_seq_one_letter_code
_entity_poly.pdbx_strand_id
1 'polypeptide(L)'
;MFVYVVVGLWLLTVQAVLVTGNTNPEICSACVIVVGLVQQAELSVRFENILKSRCPDGRVAQPACFAGIDELVLALEAKAVPEDICLSAGLCTNPECKLFKTWPVKDLPDPLPDWPTTRHRHTLEEDQKTIYINRHGEKKWSLGCLNDQGQARAAYIATNVYNGENFLAPDAIFACQYDDPIDCERCKETVTPLSEKTGLPIVFDYGYRLVLGGNKGAAKAMKEKLKTADTIVVAWEHNNINPLTEAIGVDSSLLESWPDSDYDTIYTLKFDAESLELLSFTKSAEGFNGGDEKKVGESAMKSVTKTLFIDMLDALTWNAYSSPEDSGLPKIALPYLAVANLKALASGNLDDNECGRFNVTCRIDAFANYHEPLADRDGDVFSPEGKGVLRGTHWRGVDCDDKDETIHPGVSGKEEKASGEDVNCNGIAGGNETGSFESIFCDESDSRGVIILGDSATAHFHVPPDWLTAKSLDFDDVLPKVLDELDYPQCSWGTGHADLEECPYQHPVPGIDGVFSIYEGMRQRNRCNTNDYQNIGVNGARITASMNLAKSLQRDTVRDKPALVWLSLMGNDVCNGHVGFDHMTTPETYYDKAIETLKVLDTKLPPGSFVVTPGMFDGVLLYDTMHAQQHPLGTTYEALYDFMNCLEESPCWGWLNSDASVRRKTQEIANSLNEVSRKLEEEEFENFKFLFYEVPWKQMFAEYSKSGEPVTNLIEKVDGFHPSQAGNALFAQNFFGWLEREHEESLGGLNPYNEEIDSIFFN
;
A
#
# COMPACT_ATOMS: atom_id res chain seq x y z
N MET A 1 4.66 9.37 10.54
CA MET A 1 6.09 9.44 10.93
C MET A 1 6.90 10.55 10.20
N PHE A 2 6.70 10.86 8.92
CA PHE A 2 7.28 12.09 8.30
C PHE A 2 6.72 13.39 8.90
N VAL A 3 5.44 13.38 9.30
CA VAL A 3 4.88 14.40 10.20
C VAL A 3 5.72 14.49 11.46
N TYR A 4 6.16 13.39 12.07
CA TYR A 4 7.04 13.37 13.25
C TYR A 4 8.50 13.74 12.94
N VAL A 5 9.01 13.53 11.72
CA VAL A 5 10.32 14.00 11.25
C VAL A 5 10.30 15.52 11.11
N VAL A 6 9.31 16.08 10.42
CA VAL A 6 9.18 17.52 10.20
C VAL A 6 8.67 18.25 11.45
N VAL A 7 7.74 17.68 12.21
CA VAL A 7 7.29 18.16 13.53
C VAL A 7 8.40 17.99 14.56
N GLY A 8 9.19 16.92 14.55
CA GLY A 8 10.37 16.76 15.42
C GLY A 8 11.46 17.78 15.11
N LEU A 9 11.75 18.06 13.84
CA LEU A 9 12.68 19.11 13.40
C LEU A 9 12.12 20.53 13.63
N TRP A 10 10.79 20.71 13.59
CA TRP A 10 10.12 21.95 13.97
C TRP A 10 10.10 22.15 15.49
N LEU A 11 9.88 21.09 16.28
CA LEU A 11 9.99 21.09 17.75
C LEU A 11 11.44 21.41 18.18
N LEU A 12 12.44 20.84 17.50
CA LEU A 12 13.87 21.15 17.68
C LEU A 12 14.20 22.64 17.44
N THR A 13 13.47 23.33 16.56
CA THR A 13 13.75 24.74 16.19
C THR A 13 12.82 25.76 16.86
N VAL A 14 11.61 25.36 17.29
CA VAL A 14 10.61 26.23 17.93
C VAL A 14 10.52 26.04 19.44
N GLN A 15 10.67 24.82 19.99
CA GLN A 15 10.64 24.61 21.45
C GLN A 15 11.94 24.97 22.16
N ALA A 16 13.06 25.06 21.44
CA ALA A 16 14.31 25.63 21.97
C ALA A 16 14.14 27.08 22.46
N VAL A 17 13.07 27.77 22.05
CA VAL A 17 12.81 29.17 22.43
C VAL A 17 11.70 29.29 23.48
N LEU A 18 10.77 28.34 23.62
CA LEU A 18 9.61 28.48 24.53
C LEU A 18 8.95 27.13 24.91
N VAL A 19 9.41 26.37 25.91
CA VAL A 19 8.50 25.45 26.65
C VAL A 19 8.86 25.29 28.13
N THR A 20 7.83 25.51 28.94
CA THR A 20 7.65 25.10 30.33
C THR A 20 7.35 23.59 30.42
N GLY A 21 8.32 22.78 30.83
CA GLY A 21 8.16 21.68 31.81
C GLY A 21 7.22 20.48 31.56
N ASN A 22 6.59 20.27 30.41
CA ASN A 22 5.82 19.04 30.16
C ASN A 22 6.02 18.54 28.72
N THR A 23 6.71 17.41 28.53
CA THR A 23 7.04 16.84 27.20
C THR A 23 6.20 15.60 26.92
N ASN A 24 5.66 15.49 25.71
CA ASN A 24 4.87 14.36 25.22
C ASN A 24 5.80 13.16 24.86
N PRO A 25 5.57 11.94 25.36
CA PRO A 25 6.32 10.73 24.97
C PRO A 25 6.55 10.58 23.46
N GLU A 26 5.57 10.98 22.64
CA GLU A 26 5.63 10.82 21.18
C GLU A 26 6.75 11.68 20.57
N ILE A 27 7.00 12.83 21.19
CA ILE A 27 8.07 13.76 20.80
C ILE A 27 9.44 13.13 21.10
N CYS A 28 9.56 12.40 22.21
CA CYS A 28 10.79 11.71 22.57
C CYS A 28 11.09 10.58 21.58
N SER A 29 10.11 9.69 21.33
CA SER A 29 10.22 8.61 20.34
C SER A 29 10.59 9.14 18.96
N ALA A 30 9.89 10.16 18.48
CA ALA A 30 10.19 10.82 17.22
C ALA A 30 11.61 11.37 17.16
N CYS A 31 12.06 12.09 18.20
CA CYS A 31 13.40 12.65 18.23
C CYS A 31 14.48 11.56 18.14
N VAL A 32 14.38 10.53 19.00
CA VAL A 32 15.39 9.46 19.08
C VAL A 32 15.50 8.71 17.75
N ILE A 33 14.38 8.39 17.12
CA ILE A 33 14.35 7.69 15.84
C ILE A 33 14.94 8.56 14.73
N VAL A 34 14.52 9.82 14.61
CA VAL A 34 14.99 10.74 13.56
C VAL A 34 16.48 11.00 13.67
N VAL A 35 16.97 11.31 14.88
CA VAL A 35 18.40 11.57 15.12
C VAL A 35 19.21 10.32 14.82
N GLY A 36 18.73 9.14 15.24
CA GLY A 36 19.35 7.85 14.90
C GLY A 36 19.48 7.65 13.39
N LEU A 37 18.40 7.83 12.62
CA LEU A 37 18.40 7.67 11.16
C LEU A 37 19.33 8.64 10.46
N VAL A 38 19.31 9.93 10.84
CA VAL A 38 20.18 10.96 10.24
C VAL A 38 21.66 10.61 10.44
N GLN A 39 22.03 10.12 11.62
CA GLN A 39 23.40 9.72 11.90
C GLN A 39 23.79 8.42 11.18
N GLN A 40 22.88 7.44 11.09
CA GLN A 40 23.12 6.18 10.37
C GLN A 40 23.27 6.38 8.85
N ALA A 41 22.48 7.29 8.27
CA ALA A 41 22.52 7.61 6.84
C ALA A 41 23.62 8.65 6.47
N GLU A 42 24.43 9.09 7.44
CA GLU A 42 25.48 10.11 7.27
C GLU A 42 24.99 11.42 6.61
N LEU A 43 23.73 11.80 6.86
CA LEU A 43 23.06 12.94 6.21
C LEU A 43 23.40 14.32 6.82
N SER A 44 24.30 14.38 7.80
CA SER A 44 24.57 15.56 8.64
C SER A 44 24.91 16.83 7.86
N VAL A 45 25.75 16.74 6.81
CA VAL A 45 26.25 17.91 6.05
C VAL A 45 25.16 18.58 5.21
N ARG A 46 24.10 17.85 4.81
CA ARG A 46 22.98 18.41 4.02
C ARG A 46 21.93 19.11 4.91
N PHE A 47 21.86 18.76 6.18
CA PHE A 47 20.83 19.22 7.11
C PHE A 47 21.06 20.63 7.64
N GLU A 48 22.31 21.02 7.91
CA GLU A 48 22.64 22.32 8.53
C GLU A 48 22.04 23.52 7.77
N ASN A 49 22.26 23.58 6.45
CA ASN A 49 21.78 24.69 5.61
C ASN A 49 20.25 24.74 5.54
N ILE A 50 19.60 23.58 5.53
CA ILE A 50 18.14 23.47 5.51
C ILE A 50 17.58 23.97 6.84
N LEU A 51 18.15 23.53 7.97
CA LEU A 51 17.68 23.92 9.30
C LEU A 51 17.89 25.42 9.56
N LYS A 52 19.06 25.96 9.22
CA LYS A 52 19.34 27.39 9.40
C LYS A 52 18.39 28.27 8.59
N SER A 53 17.95 27.80 7.42
CA SER A 53 16.95 28.53 6.61
C SER A 53 15.56 28.65 7.25
N ARG A 54 15.29 27.91 8.34
CA ARG A 54 14.00 27.90 9.06
C ARG A 54 14.01 28.70 10.35
N CYS A 55 15.15 29.24 10.77
CA CYS A 55 15.19 30.05 11.97
C CYS A 55 14.43 31.37 11.77
N PRO A 56 13.61 31.80 12.74
CA PRO A 56 12.86 33.03 12.65
C PRO A 56 13.79 34.25 12.60
N ASP A 57 13.49 35.19 11.70
CA ASP A 57 14.24 36.43 11.57
C ASP A 57 14.11 37.30 12.83
N GLY A 58 15.24 37.71 13.41
CA GLY A 58 15.24 38.58 14.58
C GLY A 58 16.57 38.68 15.30
N ARG A 59 16.81 39.82 15.98
CA ARG A 59 18.09 40.11 16.67
C ARG A 59 18.43 39.19 17.86
N VAL A 60 17.46 38.43 18.37
CA VAL A 60 17.62 37.55 19.54
C VAL A 60 17.27 36.11 19.22
N ALA A 61 16.17 35.86 18.49
CA ALA A 61 15.72 34.52 18.15
C ALA A 61 16.60 33.83 17.10
N GLN A 62 17.10 34.56 16.08
CA GLN A 62 17.91 33.98 15.01
C GLN A 62 19.29 33.48 15.49
N PRO A 63 20.07 34.25 16.28
CA PRO A 63 21.35 33.75 16.80
C PRO A 63 21.22 32.57 17.76
N ALA A 64 20.16 32.56 18.60
CA ALA A 64 19.89 31.44 19.50
C ALA A 64 19.52 30.17 18.74
N CYS A 65 18.67 30.29 17.71
CA CYS A 65 18.30 29.18 16.83
C CYS A 65 19.52 28.65 16.04
N PHE A 66 20.37 29.53 15.50
CA PHE A 66 21.61 29.12 14.83
C PHE A 66 22.56 28.40 15.78
N ALA A 67 22.73 28.91 17.01
CA ALA A 67 23.57 28.25 18.01
C ALA A 67 23.05 26.85 18.38
N GLY A 68 21.73 26.68 18.53
CA GLY A 68 21.13 25.37 18.76
C GLY A 68 21.32 24.39 17.59
N ILE A 69 21.22 24.89 16.34
CA ILE A 69 21.50 24.08 15.14
C ILE A 69 23.00 23.72 15.08
N ASP A 70 23.90 24.65 15.37
CA ASP A 70 25.34 24.39 15.40
C ASP A 70 25.69 23.33 16.46
N GLU A 71 25.07 23.40 17.64
CA GLU A 71 25.23 22.40 18.70
C GLU A 71 24.70 21.02 18.27
N LEU A 72 23.54 20.99 17.61
CA LEU A 72 22.99 19.76 17.04
C LEU A 72 23.92 19.17 15.97
N VAL A 73 24.42 19.98 15.03
CA VAL A 73 25.36 19.55 13.99
C VAL A 73 26.64 19.03 14.60
N LEU A 74 27.19 19.70 15.61
CA LEU A 74 28.38 19.22 16.34
C LEU A 74 28.12 17.88 17.03
N ALA A 75 26.97 17.69 17.65
CA ALA A 75 26.61 16.42 18.27
C ALA A 75 26.43 15.28 17.24
N LEU A 76 25.85 15.60 16.07
CA LEU A 76 25.73 14.69 14.94
C LEU A 76 27.11 14.30 14.39
N GLU A 77 28.00 15.27 14.17
CA GLU A 77 29.39 15.06 13.72
C GLU A 77 30.21 14.26 14.75
N ALA A 78 29.97 14.47 16.04
CA ALA A 78 30.59 13.72 17.12
C ALA A 78 30.04 12.29 17.28
N LYS A 79 29.03 11.91 16.48
CA LYS A 79 28.32 10.62 16.58
C LYS A 79 27.82 10.35 18.01
N ALA A 80 27.31 11.39 18.67
CA ALA A 80 26.72 11.26 20.00
C ALA A 80 25.48 10.35 19.96
N VAL A 81 25.15 9.73 21.10
CA VAL A 81 24.01 8.81 21.23
C VAL A 81 22.70 9.60 21.02
N PRO A 82 21.76 9.15 20.16
CA PRO A 82 20.53 9.88 19.84
C PRO A 82 19.72 10.32 21.07
N GLU A 83 19.61 9.45 22.07
CA GLU A 83 18.91 9.73 23.32
C GLU A 83 19.55 10.88 24.09
N ASP A 84 20.88 10.97 24.11
CA ASP A 84 21.59 12.03 24.84
C ASP A 84 21.42 13.38 24.12
N ILE A 85 21.34 13.37 22.79
CA ILE A 85 21.01 14.55 21.98
C ILE A 85 19.58 15.02 22.31
N CYS A 86 18.60 14.10 22.29
CA CYS A 86 17.21 14.41 22.55
C CYS A 86 16.94 14.84 24.00
N LEU A 87 17.65 14.26 24.97
CA LEU A 87 17.62 14.67 26.37
C LEU A 87 18.21 16.08 26.54
N SER A 88 19.35 16.36 25.90
CA SER A 88 20.01 17.68 25.98
C SER A 88 19.18 18.77 25.31
N ALA A 89 18.44 18.42 24.25
CA ALA A 89 17.48 19.29 23.58
C ALA A 89 16.15 19.48 24.35
N GLY A 90 15.96 18.76 25.47
CA GLY A 90 14.71 18.81 26.26
C GLY A 90 13.51 18.17 25.57
N LEU A 91 13.73 17.32 24.56
CA LEU A 91 12.70 16.58 23.83
C LEU A 91 12.40 15.22 24.45
N CYS A 92 13.34 14.72 25.25
CA CYS A 92 13.15 13.59 26.15
C CYS A 92 13.35 14.07 27.59
N THR A 93 12.58 13.49 28.52
CA THR A 93 12.67 13.82 29.96
C THR A 93 13.05 12.63 30.83
N ASN A 94 12.90 11.40 30.33
CA ASN A 94 13.29 10.19 31.04
C ASN A 94 14.62 9.65 30.50
N PRO A 95 15.74 9.81 31.23
CA PRO A 95 17.05 9.33 30.79
C PRO A 95 17.20 7.82 30.82
N GLU A 96 16.29 7.09 31.48
CA GLU A 96 16.31 5.63 31.58
C GLU A 96 15.73 4.93 30.33
N CYS A 97 14.92 5.64 29.53
CA CYS A 97 14.37 5.08 28.30
C CYS A 97 15.44 5.12 27.19
N LYS A 98 16.00 3.97 26.85
CA LYS A 98 17.06 3.81 25.83
C LYS A 98 16.60 2.88 24.72
N LEU A 99 16.66 3.34 23.47
CA LEU A 99 16.37 2.57 22.26
C LEU A 99 17.62 1.84 21.76
N PHE A 100 18.77 2.51 21.81
CA PHE A 100 20.05 1.99 21.33
C PHE A 100 20.91 1.52 22.51
N LYS A 101 20.97 0.19 22.71
CA LYS A 101 21.87 -0.42 23.72
C LYS A 101 23.35 -0.14 23.43
N THR A 102 23.72 0.03 22.15
CA THR A 102 25.07 0.39 21.70
C THR A 102 24.99 1.37 20.53
N TRP A 103 25.90 2.35 20.49
CA TRP A 103 25.96 3.36 19.44
C TRP A 103 27.41 3.70 19.04
N PRO A 104 27.72 3.95 17.74
CA PRO A 104 26.86 3.77 16.56
C PRO A 104 26.44 2.32 16.35
N VAL A 105 25.31 2.11 15.68
CA VAL A 105 24.91 0.77 15.21
C VAL A 105 25.96 0.27 14.22
N LYS A 106 26.50 -0.94 14.44
CA LYS A 106 27.59 -1.49 13.62
C LYS A 106 27.12 -2.10 12.32
N ASP A 107 26.01 -2.84 12.38
CA ASP A 107 25.46 -3.60 11.27
C ASP A 107 24.06 -3.05 10.99
N LEU A 108 23.91 -2.27 9.92
CA LEU A 108 22.59 -1.76 9.51
C LEU A 108 21.86 -2.85 8.72
N PRO A 109 20.53 -3.00 8.92
CA PRO A 109 19.75 -3.98 8.17
C PRO A 109 19.82 -3.69 6.68
N ASP A 110 19.71 -4.74 5.87
CA ASP A 110 19.59 -4.59 4.42
C ASP A 110 18.16 -4.13 4.07
N PRO A 111 17.99 -3.38 2.96
CA PRO A 111 16.66 -3.07 2.44
C PRO A 111 15.82 -4.32 2.24
N LEU A 112 14.49 -4.16 2.25
CA LEU A 112 13.63 -5.24 1.76
C LEU A 112 14.00 -5.58 0.31
N PRO A 113 13.87 -6.86 -0.10
CA PRO A 113 13.98 -7.19 -1.50
C PRO A 113 12.89 -6.44 -2.28
N ASP A 114 13.22 -6.04 -3.51
CA ASP A 114 12.19 -5.62 -4.46
C ASP A 114 11.16 -6.73 -4.62
N TRP A 115 9.89 -6.37 -4.89
CA TRP A 115 8.88 -7.33 -5.32
C TRP A 115 9.49 -8.23 -6.40
N PRO A 116 9.41 -9.58 -6.29
CA PRO A 116 9.86 -10.44 -7.37
C PRO A 116 9.08 -10.07 -8.63
N THR A 117 9.71 -9.34 -9.54
CA THR A 117 9.15 -9.06 -10.87
C THR A 117 8.95 -10.34 -11.68
N THR A 118 9.52 -11.45 -11.21
CA THR A 118 9.14 -12.80 -11.59
C THR A 118 7.87 -13.19 -10.86
N ARG A 119 6.72 -12.82 -11.45
CA ARG A 119 5.50 -13.63 -11.25
C ARG A 119 5.90 -15.08 -11.45
N HIS A 120 5.56 -15.96 -10.51
CA HIS A 120 5.31 -17.36 -10.85
C HIS A 120 4.06 -17.40 -11.72
N ARG A 121 4.18 -16.89 -12.96
CA ARG A 121 3.26 -17.14 -14.03
C ARG A 121 3.48 -18.61 -14.36
N HIS A 122 2.76 -19.49 -13.66
CA HIS A 122 2.57 -20.86 -14.12
C HIS A 122 2.06 -20.76 -15.56
N THR A 123 2.94 -20.97 -16.56
CA THR A 123 2.69 -21.47 -17.93
C THR A 123 3.74 -20.96 -18.95
N LEU A 124 4.44 -21.90 -19.59
CA LEU A 124 4.94 -21.89 -21.00
C LEU A 124 5.84 -20.74 -21.52
N GLU A 125 6.02 -19.61 -20.82
CA GLU A 125 6.86 -18.48 -21.25
C GLU A 125 8.26 -18.44 -20.63
N GLU A 126 8.55 -19.21 -19.56
CA GLU A 126 9.89 -19.30 -18.95
C GLU A 126 10.96 -19.88 -19.91
N ASP A 127 10.54 -20.56 -20.97
CA ASP A 127 11.41 -21.10 -22.02
C ASP A 127 11.63 -20.11 -23.17
N GLN A 128 11.40 -18.80 -22.98
CA GLN A 128 11.53 -17.81 -24.06
C GLN A 128 12.37 -16.57 -23.71
N LYS A 129 13.11 -16.06 -24.70
CA LYS A 129 13.93 -14.85 -24.63
C LYS A 129 13.49 -13.83 -25.67
N THR A 130 13.69 -12.54 -25.45
CA THR A 130 13.09 -11.48 -26.27
C THR A 130 14.10 -10.43 -26.76
N ILE A 131 13.97 -10.01 -28.02
CA ILE A 131 14.63 -8.81 -28.56
C ILE A 131 13.54 -7.82 -29.02
N TYR A 132 13.57 -6.61 -28.47
CA TYR A 132 12.78 -5.48 -28.93
C TYR A 132 13.63 -4.55 -29.81
N ILE A 133 13.10 -4.16 -30.98
CA ILE A 133 13.78 -3.24 -31.90
C ILE A 133 12.88 -2.03 -32.15
N ASN A 134 13.39 -0.86 -31.74
CA ASN A 134 12.80 0.45 -31.94
C ASN A 134 13.62 1.26 -32.93
N ARG A 135 13.01 2.31 -33.46
CA ARG A 135 13.74 3.35 -34.17
C ARG A 135 14.35 4.34 -33.17
N HIS A 136 15.38 5.08 -33.60
CA HIS A 136 15.74 6.33 -32.92
C HIS A 136 14.57 7.33 -32.87
N GLY A 137 14.54 8.21 -31.87
CA GLY A 137 13.55 9.30 -31.75
C GLY A 137 13.65 10.37 -32.85
N GLU A 138 12.69 11.29 -32.87
CA GLU A 138 12.53 12.35 -33.86
C GLU A 138 13.76 13.29 -33.90
N LYS A 139 14.09 13.83 -35.09
CA LYS A 139 15.36 14.51 -35.38
C LYS A 139 15.18 15.96 -35.86
N LYS A 140 16.13 16.84 -35.52
CA LYS A 140 16.10 18.27 -35.89
C LYS A 140 16.16 18.51 -37.41
N TRP A 141 16.96 17.69 -38.12
CA TRP A 141 17.10 17.67 -39.57
C TRP A 141 17.75 16.33 -39.96
N SER A 142 17.98 16.08 -41.26
CA SER A 142 18.39 14.76 -41.78
C SER A 142 19.59 14.13 -41.04
N LEU A 143 20.57 14.93 -40.63
CA LEU A 143 21.76 14.51 -39.89
C LEU A 143 21.88 15.14 -38.49
N GLY A 144 20.84 15.80 -37.97
CA GLY A 144 20.87 16.44 -36.64
C GLY A 144 20.63 15.49 -35.47
N CYS A 145 20.89 15.92 -34.23
CA CYS A 145 20.56 15.21 -32.99
C CYS A 145 19.03 15.04 -32.81
N LEU A 146 18.61 14.39 -31.73
CA LEU A 146 17.19 14.36 -31.36
C LEU A 146 16.64 15.80 -31.25
N ASN A 147 15.44 16.03 -31.77
CA ASN A 147 14.68 17.25 -31.48
C ASN A 147 13.93 17.08 -30.15
N ASP A 148 13.20 18.11 -29.72
CA ASP A 148 12.54 18.11 -28.41
C ASP A 148 11.51 16.97 -28.29
N GLN A 149 10.80 16.66 -29.37
CA GLN A 149 9.90 15.50 -29.44
C GLN A 149 10.66 14.17 -29.31
N GLY A 150 11.81 14.04 -29.98
CA GLY A 150 12.66 12.84 -29.89
C GLY A 150 13.28 12.65 -28.51
N GLN A 151 13.63 13.74 -27.82
CA GLN A 151 14.08 13.69 -26.42
C GLN A 151 12.95 13.29 -25.48
N ALA A 152 11.73 13.80 -25.70
CA ALA A 152 10.55 13.41 -24.94
C ALA A 152 10.20 11.93 -25.17
N ARG A 153 10.29 11.44 -26.41
CA ARG A 153 10.14 10.00 -26.73
C ARG A 153 11.20 9.16 -26.03
N ALA A 154 12.47 9.57 -26.05
CA ALA A 154 13.54 8.86 -25.36
C ALA A 154 13.30 8.73 -23.84
N ALA A 155 12.78 9.79 -23.21
CA ALA A 155 12.36 9.75 -21.81
C ALA A 155 11.17 8.80 -21.60
N TYR A 156 10.16 8.88 -22.46
CA TYR A 156 8.96 8.02 -22.42
C TYR A 156 9.30 6.54 -22.60
N ILE A 157 10.22 6.19 -23.50
CA ILE A 157 10.73 4.82 -23.69
C ILE A 157 11.32 4.28 -22.38
N ALA A 158 12.07 5.12 -21.65
CA ALA A 158 12.67 4.74 -20.39
C ALA A 158 11.66 4.60 -19.23
N THR A 159 10.59 5.39 -19.23
CA THR A 159 9.64 5.43 -18.11
C THR A 159 8.41 4.56 -18.30
N ASN A 160 7.92 4.42 -19.54
CA ASN A 160 6.59 3.87 -19.83
C ASN A 160 6.58 2.67 -20.78
N VAL A 161 7.60 2.52 -21.65
CA VAL A 161 7.63 1.40 -22.61
C VAL A 161 8.26 0.16 -21.98
N TYR A 162 9.54 0.23 -21.57
CA TYR A 162 10.26 -0.92 -21.00
C TYR A 162 10.29 -0.90 -19.47
N ASN A 163 9.10 -0.85 -18.87
CA ASN A 163 8.92 -0.74 -17.42
C ASN A 163 8.67 -2.08 -16.72
N GLY A 164 8.61 -3.20 -17.44
CA GLY A 164 8.27 -4.52 -16.90
C GLY A 164 6.77 -4.84 -16.94
N GLU A 165 5.91 -3.85 -17.19
CA GLU A 165 4.45 -4.01 -17.28
C GLU A 165 4.01 -4.09 -18.75
N ASN A 166 4.35 -3.07 -19.55
CA ASN A 166 3.96 -2.99 -20.97
C ASN A 166 4.89 -3.81 -21.87
N PHE A 167 6.19 -3.66 -21.64
CA PHE A 167 7.23 -4.49 -22.24
C PHE A 167 8.27 -4.83 -21.17
N LEU A 168 8.86 -6.02 -21.29
CA LEU A 168 9.90 -6.51 -20.37
C LEU A 168 11.05 -5.50 -20.27
N ALA A 169 11.55 -5.27 -19.06
CA ALA A 169 12.73 -4.43 -18.83
C ALA A 169 13.97 -5.06 -19.49
N PRO A 170 14.92 -4.27 -20.03
CA PRO A 170 16.09 -4.80 -20.68
C PRO A 170 17.08 -5.41 -19.68
N ASP A 171 17.75 -6.49 -20.08
CA ASP A 171 19.02 -6.98 -19.48
C ASP A 171 20.24 -6.49 -20.27
N ALA A 172 20.02 -6.05 -21.51
CA ALA A 172 21.03 -5.48 -22.38
C ALA A 172 20.44 -4.43 -23.33
N ILE A 173 21.25 -3.41 -23.62
CA ILE A 173 20.86 -2.30 -24.49
C ILE A 173 21.85 -2.22 -25.67
N PHE A 174 21.33 -2.16 -26.89
CA PHE A 174 22.10 -1.94 -28.12
C PHE A 174 21.63 -0.69 -28.84
N ALA A 175 22.57 0.03 -29.45
CA ALA A 175 22.25 1.16 -30.32
C ALA A 175 23.08 1.14 -31.61
N CYS A 176 22.47 1.60 -32.71
CA CYS A 176 23.14 1.69 -34.02
C CYS A 176 24.17 2.81 -34.06
N GLN A 177 25.40 2.45 -34.38
CA GLN A 177 26.47 3.39 -34.66
C GLN A 177 26.45 3.82 -36.13
N TYR A 178 26.38 5.14 -36.36
CA TYR A 178 26.47 5.72 -37.69
C TYR A 178 27.93 5.73 -38.20
N ASP A 179 28.11 5.79 -39.53
CA ASP A 179 29.43 5.90 -40.20
C ASP A 179 29.66 7.32 -40.78
N ASP A 180 28.85 8.29 -40.36
CA ASP A 180 28.92 9.70 -40.78
C ASP A 180 29.74 10.53 -39.75
N PRO A 181 30.64 11.44 -40.16
CA PRO A 181 31.41 12.32 -39.27
C PRO A 181 30.62 13.39 -38.47
N ILE A 182 29.36 13.13 -38.10
CA ILE A 182 28.50 14.13 -37.42
C ILE A 182 28.34 13.82 -35.93
N ASP A 183 28.27 14.90 -35.14
CA ASP A 183 28.45 14.99 -33.68
C ASP A 183 27.40 14.26 -32.81
N CYS A 184 26.30 13.72 -33.37
CA CYS A 184 25.15 13.22 -32.60
C CYS A 184 24.69 11.82 -32.99
N GLU A 185 24.81 10.89 -32.04
CA GLU A 185 24.49 9.47 -32.19
C GLU A 185 23.05 9.19 -31.75
N ARG A 186 22.05 9.56 -32.56
CA ARG A 186 20.62 9.54 -32.18
C ARG A 186 20.11 8.20 -31.63
N CYS A 187 20.58 7.08 -32.18
CA CYS A 187 20.18 5.76 -31.66
C CYS A 187 20.66 5.58 -30.22
N LYS A 188 21.88 6.04 -29.91
CA LYS A 188 22.41 6.07 -28.55
C LYS A 188 21.62 7.05 -27.68
N GLU A 189 21.40 8.29 -28.16
CA GLU A 189 20.61 9.30 -27.43
C GLU A 189 19.22 8.80 -27.06
N THR A 190 18.58 8.01 -27.93
CA THR A 190 17.23 7.46 -27.70
C THR A 190 17.19 6.50 -26.50
N VAL A 191 18.25 5.72 -26.29
CA VAL A 191 18.32 4.73 -25.19
C VAL A 191 19.18 5.19 -24.02
N THR A 192 19.80 6.38 -24.08
CA THR A 192 20.55 6.94 -22.94
C THR A 192 19.70 7.08 -21.68
N PRO A 193 18.46 7.63 -21.71
CA PRO A 193 17.64 7.70 -20.51
C PRO A 193 17.31 6.32 -19.93
N LEU A 194 17.12 5.30 -20.80
CA LEU A 194 16.88 3.92 -20.38
C LEU A 194 18.13 3.30 -19.74
N SER A 195 19.31 3.55 -20.32
CA SER A 195 20.61 3.15 -19.76
C SER A 195 20.89 3.80 -18.40
N GLU A 196 20.59 5.10 -18.26
CA GLU A 196 20.76 5.82 -16.99
C GLU A 196 19.80 5.31 -15.91
N LYS A 197 18.55 5.02 -16.28
CA LYS A 197 17.54 4.46 -15.35
C LYS A 197 17.89 3.04 -14.90
N THR A 198 18.36 2.20 -15.81
CA THR A 198 18.64 0.77 -15.52
C THR A 198 20.07 0.51 -15.05
N GLY A 199 20.98 1.48 -15.19
CA GLY A 199 22.41 1.29 -14.95
C GLY A 199 23.13 0.40 -15.98
N LEU A 200 22.44 -0.05 -17.04
CA LEU A 200 23.01 -0.94 -18.04
C LEU A 200 23.85 -0.19 -19.08
N PRO A 201 25.02 -0.72 -19.48
CA PRO A 201 25.83 -0.10 -20.52
C PRO A 201 25.18 -0.26 -21.91
N ILE A 202 25.32 0.76 -22.76
CA ILE A 202 24.87 0.72 -24.16
C ILE A 202 25.98 0.09 -25.03
N VAL A 203 25.68 -1.04 -25.66
CA VAL A 203 26.55 -1.64 -26.69
C VAL A 203 26.41 -0.84 -27.98
N PHE A 204 27.51 -0.19 -28.39
CA PHE A 204 27.50 0.83 -29.45
C PHE A 204 28.60 0.65 -30.51
N ASP A 205 28.96 -0.61 -30.79
CA ASP A 205 30.05 -0.95 -31.71
C ASP A 205 29.56 -1.30 -33.13
N TYR A 206 28.25 -1.53 -33.31
CA TYR A 206 27.68 -2.10 -34.53
C TYR A 206 26.71 -1.13 -35.20
N GLY A 207 26.49 -1.29 -36.51
CA GLY A 207 25.65 -0.38 -37.29
C GLY A 207 26.12 -0.28 -38.72
N TYR A 208 26.52 0.90 -39.15
CA TYR A 208 27.08 1.12 -40.49
C TYR A 208 28.53 0.65 -40.63
N ARG A 209 29.26 0.48 -39.53
CA ARG A 209 30.67 0.07 -39.56
C ARG A 209 30.83 -1.38 -40.07
N LEU A 210 31.03 -1.52 -41.38
CA LEU A 210 31.24 -2.82 -42.04
C LEU A 210 32.42 -3.60 -41.47
N VAL A 211 33.45 -2.90 -41.00
CA VAL A 211 34.63 -3.51 -40.35
C VAL A 211 34.31 -4.28 -39.07
N LEU A 212 33.21 -3.94 -38.39
CA LEU A 212 32.70 -4.64 -37.20
C LEU A 212 31.51 -5.57 -37.53
N GLY A 213 31.25 -5.79 -38.83
CA GLY A 213 30.23 -6.72 -39.33
C GLY A 213 28.86 -6.11 -39.63
N GLY A 214 28.67 -4.81 -39.39
CA GLY A 214 27.40 -4.10 -39.60
C GLY A 214 26.19 -4.76 -38.93
N ASN A 215 25.03 -4.77 -39.60
CA ASN A 215 23.80 -5.43 -39.09
C ASN A 215 23.99 -6.94 -38.81
N LYS A 216 24.80 -7.64 -39.61
CA LYS A 216 25.10 -9.07 -39.38
C LYS A 216 25.96 -9.28 -38.13
N GLY A 217 26.90 -8.36 -37.88
CA GLY A 217 27.68 -8.31 -36.65
C GLY A 217 26.81 -8.03 -35.43
N ALA A 218 25.92 -7.04 -35.52
CA ALA A 218 24.94 -6.71 -34.48
C ALA A 218 24.05 -7.89 -34.14
N ALA A 219 23.44 -8.53 -35.15
CA ALA A 219 22.59 -9.71 -34.96
C ALA A 219 23.32 -10.86 -34.27
N LYS A 220 24.58 -11.12 -34.66
CA LYS A 220 25.41 -12.14 -34.00
C LYS A 220 25.71 -11.77 -32.55
N ALA A 221 26.02 -10.51 -32.27
CA ALA A 221 26.30 -10.03 -30.92
C ALA A 221 25.06 -10.09 -30.01
N MET A 222 23.88 -9.75 -30.54
CA MET A 222 22.61 -9.87 -29.81
C MET A 222 22.29 -11.34 -29.50
N LYS A 223 22.42 -12.25 -30.48
CA LYS A 223 22.24 -13.69 -30.24
C LYS A 223 23.22 -14.27 -29.23
N GLU A 224 24.47 -13.81 -29.24
CA GLU A 224 25.44 -14.22 -28.22
C GLU A 224 25.04 -13.68 -26.84
N LYS A 225 24.56 -12.44 -26.77
CA LYS A 225 24.13 -11.81 -25.52
C LYS A 225 22.90 -12.51 -24.93
N LEU A 226 21.97 -13.02 -25.76
CA LEU A 226 20.82 -13.81 -25.34
C LEU A 226 21.19 -15.08 -24.54
N LYS A 227 22.43 -15.59 -24.64
CA LYS A 227 22.87 -16.69 -23.77
C LYS A 227 22.96 -16.30 -22.29
N THR A 228 23.05 -15.00 -22.00
CA THR A 228 23.23 -14.46 -20.64
C THR A 228 22.24 -13.36 -20.28
N ALA A 229 21.31 -13.04 -21.19
CA ALA A 229 20.31 -11.99 -21.07
C ALA A 229 18.99 -12.55 -21.60
N ASP A 230 17.88 -12.23 -20.95
CA ASP A 230 16.56 -12.70 -21.36
C ASP A 230 15.86 -11.66 -22.23
N THR A 231 16.12 -10.37 -21.99
CA THR A 231 15.57 -9.27 -22.78
C THR A 231 16.64 -8.33 -23.31
N ILE A 232 16.61 -8.04 -24.62
CA ILE A 232 17.47 -7.04 -25.27
C ILE A 232 16.63 -5.93 -25.88
N VAL A 233 16.90 -4.69 -25.53
CA VAL A 233 16.30 -3.51 -26.17
C VAL A 233 17.28 -2.88 -27.15
N VAL A 234 16.80 -2.59 -28.36
CA VAL A 234 17.60 -2.06 -29.45
C VAL A 234 16.98 -0.75 -29.94
N ALA A 235 17.80 0.29 -30.11
CA ALA A 235 17.45 1.45 -30.93
C ALA A 235 18.28 1.48 -32.21
N TRP A 236 17.61 1.49 -33.35
CA TRP A 236 18.25 1.34 -34.65
C TRP A 236 17.80 2.41 -35.64
N GLU A 237 18.53 2.55 -36.75
CA GLU A 237 18.14 3.46 -37.81
C GLU A 237 17.14 2.79 -38.75
N HIS A 238 16.04 3.48 -39.07
CA HIS A 238 14.93 2.95 -39.89
C HIS A 238 15.35 2.18 -41.15
N ASN A 239 16.31 2.69 -41.94
CA ASN A 239 16.77 1.99 -43.15
C ASN A 239 17.51 0.68 -42.85
N ASN A 240 18.01 0.50 -41.62
CA ASN A 240 18.75 -0.66 -41.18
C ASN A 240 17.95 -1.57 -40.23
N ILE A 241 16.72 -1.21 -39.83
CA ILE A 241 15.90 -2.08 -38.97
C ILE A 241 15.62 -3.41 -39.69
N ASN A 242 15.04 -3.37 -40.89
CA ASN A 242 14.74 -4.60 -41.63
C ASN A 242 16.00 -5.44 -41.93
N PRO A 243 17.12 -4.88 -42.40
CA PRO A 243 18.38 -5.62 -42.53
C PRO A 243 18.90 -6.24 -41.22
N LEU A 244 18.71 -5.59 -40.07
CA LEU A 244 19.05 -6.15 -38.76
C LEU A 244 18.11 -7.31 -38.40
N THR A 245 16.79 -7.09 -38.52
CA THR A 245 15.75 -8.07 -38.20
C THR A 245 15.86 -9.33 -39.06
N GLU A 246 16.15 -9.17 -40.37
CA GLU A 246 16.46 -10.29 -41.27
C GLU A 246 17.76 -11.02 -40.84
N ALA A 247 18.81 -10.28 -40.48
CA ALA A 247 20.06 -10.87 -39.99
C ALA A 247 19.90 -11.61 -38.65
N ILE A 248 18.93 -11.21 -37.82
CA ILE A 248 18.55 -11.92 -36.60
C ILE A 248 17.79 -13.21 -36.92
N GLY A 249 17.10 -13.30 -38.06
CA GLY A 249 16.53 -14.55 -38.57
C GLY A 249 15.04 -14.50 -38.86
N VAL A 250 14.41 -13.32 -38.87
CA VAL A 250 13.04 -13.16 -39.36
C VAL A 250 13.04 -13.30 -40.89
N ASP A 251 12.07 -14.03 -41.44
CA ASP A 251 11.92 -14.17 -42.89
C ASP A 251 11.63 -12.80 -43.54
N SER A 252 12.43 -12.45 -44.55
CA SER A 252 12.31 -11.18 -45.30
C SER A 252 10.90 -10.88 -45.84
N SER A 253 10.08 -11.92 -46.09
CA SER A 253 8.70 -11.78 -46.56
C SER A 253 7.74 -11.21 -45.50
N LEU A 254 8.09 -11.28 -44.22
CA LEU A 254 7.32 -10.72 -43.10
C LEU A 254 7.69 -9.25 -42.82
N LEU A 255 8.73 -8.73 -43.48
CA LEU A 255 9.28 -7.41 -43.25
C LEU A 255 8.79 -6.42 -44.31
N GLU A 256 7.78 -5.63 -43.93
CA GLU A 256 7.33 -4.48 -44.72
C GLU A 256 8.32 -3.32 -44.63
N SER A 257 8.35 -2.45 -45.65
CA SER A 257 9.20 -1.25 -45.63
C SER A 257 8.88 -0.38 -44.40
N TRP A 258 9.90 -0.04 -43.59
CA TRP A 258 9.74 0.86 -42.45
C TRP A 258 9.52 2.30 -42.92
N PRO A 259 8.36 2.93 -42.68
CA PRO A 259 8.11 4.29 -43.17
C PRO A 259 9.00 5.35 -42.51
N ASP A 260 9.44 6.35 -43.28
CA ASP A 260 10.26 7.46 -42.75
C ASP A 260 9.60 8.24 -41.60
N SER A 261 8.27 8.24 -41.53
CA SER A 261 7.48 8.89 -40.48
C SER A 261 7.15 7.99 -39.30
N ASP A 262 7.49 6.70 -39.35
CA ASP A 262 7.17 5.75 -38.30
C ASP A 262 8.26 5.76 -37.22
N TYR A 263 7.93 6.34 -36.08
CA TYR A 263 8.76 6.40 -34.88
C TYR A 263 8.18 5.57 -33.73
N ASP A 264 7.01 4.97 -33.93
CA ASP A 264 6.22 4.39 -32.85
C ASP A 264 6.24 2.85 -32.88
N THR A 265 6.49 2.24 -34.04
CA THR A 265 6.51 0.79 -34.14
C THR A 265 7.67 0.16 -33.35
N ILE A 266 7.36 -0.94 -32.65
CA ILE A 266 8.30 -1.83 -31.98
C ILE A 266 8.23 -3.20 -32.66
N TYR A 267 9.37 -3.75 -33.05
CA TYR A 267 9.47 -5.15 -33.45
C TYR A 267 9.82 -6.02 -32.25
N THR A 268 9.00 -7.03 -31.97
CA THR A 268 9.20 -8.00 -30.89
C THR A 268 9.56 -9.34 -31.49
N LEU A 269 10.75 -9.86 -31.15
CA LEU A 269 11.24 -11.15 -31.59
C LEU A 269 11.39 -12.06 -30.37
N LYS A 270 10.64 -13.17 -30.32
CA LYS A 270 10.77 -14.17 -29.25
C LYS A 270 11.58 -15.37 -29.72
N PHE A 271 12.45 -15.88 -28.85
CA PHE A 271 13.35 -17.01 -29.09
C PHE A 271 13.11 -18.09 -28.05
N ASP A 272 13.35 -19.34 -28.42
CA ASP A 272 13.43 -20.44 -27.47
C ASP A 272 14.67 -20.29 -26.58
N ALA A 273 14.53 -20.45 -25.27
CA ALA A 273 15.56 -20.15 -24.29
C ALA A 273 16.76 -21.10 -24.37
N GLU A 274 16.55 -22.36 -24.79
CA GLU A 274 17.61 -23.36 -24.90
C GLU A 274 18.30 -23.34 -26.28
N SER A 275 17.50 -23.39 -27.35
CA SER A 275 18.00 -23.51 -28.72
C SER A 275 18.37 -22.17 -29.36
N LEU A 276 17.83 -21.06 -28.83
CA LEU A 276 17.90 -19.71 -29.42
C LEU A 276 17.36 -19.66 -30.85
N GLU A 277 16.46 -20.58 -31.21
CA GLU A 277 15.69 -20.51 -32.45
C GLU A 277 14.58 -19.46 -32.32
N LEU A 278 14.32 -18.70 -33.39
CA LEU A 278 13.28 -17.69 -33.41
C LEU A 278 11.90 -18.38 -33.41
N LEU A 279 11.10 -18.11 -32.38
CA LEU A 279 9.76 -18.65 -32.20
C LEU A 279 8.69 -17.77 -32.87
N SER A 280 8.78 -16.46 -32.69
CA SER A 280 7.79 -15.53 -33.23
C SER A 280 8.35 -14.13 -33.50
N PHE A 281 7.67 -13.43 -34.40
CA PHE A 281 7.91 -12.03 -34.74
C PHE A 281 6.56 -11.31 -34.74
N THR A 282 6.44 -10.25 -33.94
CA THR A 282 5.24 -9.41 -33.87
C THR A 282 5.60 -7.93 -33.94
N LYS A 283 4.63 -7.11 -34.34
CA LYS A 283 4.73 -5.65 -34.35
C LYS A 283 3.81 -5.09 -33.27
N SER A 284 4.31 -4.18 -32.47
CA SER A 284 3.57 -3.42 -31.46
C SER A 284 3.92 -1.93 -31.59
N ALA A 285 3.44 -1.11 -30.67
CA ALA A 285 3.61 0.34 -30.68
C ALA A 285 4.17 0.82 -29.33
N GLU A 286 5.03 1.83 -29.35
CA GLU A 286 5.47 2.57 -28.16
C GLU A 286 4.30 3.31 -27.51
N GLY A 287 3.35 3.82 -28.32
CA GLY A 287 2.19 4.56 -27.83
C GLY A 287 2.49 6.03 -27.51
N PHE A 288 3.58 6.59 -28.05
CA PHE A 288 3.97 7.97 -27.80
C PHE A 288 3.23 8.93 -28.74
N ASN A 289 2.20 9.59 -28.20
CA ASN A 289 1.44 10.61 -28.89
C ASN A 289 2.11 11.98 -28.71
N GLY A 290 2.96 12.39 -29.65
CA GLY A 290 3.77 13.63 -29.63
C GLY A 290 3.00 14.97 -29.64
N GLY A 291 1.87 15.09 -28.93
CA GLY A 291 0.98 16.25 -28.88
C GLY A 291 1.16 17.17 -27.66
N ASP A 292 2.09 16.89 -26.76
CA ASP A 292 2.26 17.64 -25.51
C ASP A 292 3.29 18.79 -25.62
N GLU A 293 3.29 19.55 -26.72
CA GLU A 293 3.99 20.86 -26.80
C GLU A 293 3.38 21.93 -25.85
N LYS A 294 2.42 21.56 -25.01
CA LYS A 294 1.99 22.35 -23.83
C LYS A 294 2.32 21.73 -22.47
N LYS A 295 3.04 20.61 -22.40
CA LYS A 295 3.52 20.01 -21.14
C LYS A 295 5.04 19.84 -21.02
N VAL A 296 5.82 20.41 -21.95
CA VAL A 296 7.28 20.59 -21.73
C VAL A 296 7.59 21.78 -20.79
N GLY A 297 6.62 22.17 -19.96
CA GLY A 297 6.77 23.04 -18.80
C GLY A 297 6.82 22.31 -17.46
N GLU A 298 6.68 20.98 -17.44
CA GLU A 298 6.63 20.17 -16.21
C GLU A 298 7.98 19.55 -15.79
N SER A 299 9.10 20.02 -16.37
CA SER A 299 10.39 19.98 -15.66
C SER A 299 10.43 20.95 -14.45
N ALA A 300 9.39 21.75 -14.24
CA ALA A 300 9.22 22.61 -13.07
C ALA A 300 8.45 21.96 -11.91
N MET A 301 8.08 20.67 -12.00
CA MET A 301 7.42 19.97 -10.89
C MET A 301 8.37 19.37 -9.84
N LYS A 302 9.67 19.71 -9.90
CA LYS A 302 10.57 19.69 -8.72
C LYS A 302 10.31 20.85 -7.75
N SER A 303 9.37 21.76 -8.06
CA SER A 303 9.03 22.91 -7.22
C SER A 303 7.72 22.79 -6.44
N VAL A 304 6.85 21.81 -6.76
CA VAL A 304 5.53 21.70 -6.11
C VAL A 304 5.60 20.95 -4.77
N THR A 305 6.52 19.99 -4.62
CA THR A 305 6.89 19.43 -3.31
C THR A 305 7.48 20.48 -2.38
N LYS A 306 8.10 21.55 -2.91
CA LYS A 306 8.68 22.61 -2.09
C LYS A 306 7.65 23.60 -1.54
N THR A 307 6.54 23.82 -2.25
CA THR A 307 5.46 24.72 -1.81
C THR A 307 4.45 23.99 -0.91
N LEU A 308 4.13 22.73 -1.18
CA LEU A 308 3.35 21.89 -0.25
C LEU A 308 4.10 21.67 1.08
N PHE A 309 5.43 21.61 1.05
CA PHE A 309 6.27 21.60 2.27
C PHE A 309 6.27 22.95 3.02
N ILE A 310 5.90 24.06 2.37
CA ILE A 310 5.78 25.40 2.97
C ILE A 310 4.36 25.62 3.54
N ASP A 311 3.31 25.20 2.83
CA ASP A 311 1.92 25.28 3.33
C ASP A 311 1.67 24.27 4.47
N MET A 312 2.35 23.11 4.45
CA MET A 312 2.44 22.15 5.56
C MET A 312 3.03 22.76 6.84
N LEU A 313 3.97 23.71 6.71
CA LEU A 313 4.58 24.42 7.84
C LEU A 313 3.72 25.60 8.32
N ASP A 314 3.06 26.35 7.42
CA ASP A 314 2.19 27.47 7.79
C ASP A 314 0.90 26.99 8.48
N ALA A 315 0.35 25.83 8.11
CA ALA A 315 -0.83 25.25 8.78
C ALA A 315 -0.55 24.79 10.23
N LEU A 316 0.68 24.39 10.55
CA LEU A 316 1.10 24.03 11.92
C LEU A 316 1.27 25.25 12.84
N THR A 317 1.35 26.47 12.29
CA THR A 317 1.63 27.69 13.06
C THR A 317 0.40 28.42 13.59
N TRP A 318 -0.82 28.09 13.15
CA TRP A 318 -1.98 28.97 13.33
C TRP A 318 -3.13 28.42 14.20
N ASN A 319 -2.83 27.87 15.39
CA ASN A 319 -3.84 27.77 16.47
C ASN A 319 -3.29 27.54 17.90
N ALA A 320 -2.16 28.17 18.25
CA ALA A 320 -1.68 28.23 19.64
C ALA A 320 -2.44 29.26 20.52
N TYR A 321 -3.62 29.73 20.11
CA TYR A 321 -4.39 30.76 20.82
C TYR A 321 -5.87 30.40 20.88
N SER A 322 -6.24 29.47 21.79
CA SER A 322 -7.43 29.55 22.66
C SER A 322 -7.83 28.16 23.19
N SER A 323 -7.86 28.00 24.51
CA SER A 323 -8.74 27.04 25.21
C SER A 323 -9.83 27.84 25.98
N PRO A 324 -10.86 27.27 26.64
CA PRO A 324 -10.97 25.88 27.14
C PRO A 324 -12.37 25.18 27.09
N GLU A 325 -12.35 23.91 27.52
CA GLU A 325 -13.32 23.18 28.39
C GLU A 325 -14.13 21.95 27.85
N ASP A 326 -13.86 20.82 28.53
CA ASP A 326 -14.64 19.62 28.90
C ASP A 326 -15.30 18.67 27.86
N SER A 327 -14.72 17.46 27.71
CA SER A 327 -15.31 16.14 28.01
C SER A 327 -14.47 14.99 27.43
N GLY A 328 -14.36 13.88 28.17
CA GLY A 328 -13.35 12.84 28.01
C GLY A 328 -13.48 11.91 26.80
N LEU A 329 -12.39 11.87 26.02
CA LEU A 329 -11.73 10.78 25.27
C LEU A 329 -10.48 11.47 24.67
N PRO A 330 -9.28 10.86 24.64
CA PRO A 330 -8.15 11.51 23.99
C PRO A 330 -8.47 11.59 22.50
N LYS A 331 -8.71 12.81 22.02
CA LYS A 331 -8.78 13.12 20.59
C LYS A 331 -7.45 12.69 20.00
N ILE A 332 -7.40 11.51 19.39
CA ILE A 332 -6.28 11.09 18.55
C ILE A 332 -6.27 12.08 17.41
N ALA A 333 -5.40 13.08 17.53
CA ALA A 333 -5.18 14.05 16.50
C ALA A 333 -4.49 13.31 15.35
N LEU A 334 -5.25 12.93 14.32
CA LEU A 334 -4.68 12.87 12.98
C LEU A 334 -3.80 14.10 12.80
N PRO A 335 -2.61 14.00 12.16
CA PRO A 335 -1.81 15.16 11.84
C PRO A 335 -2.72 16.24 11.26
N TYR A 336 -2.80 17.40 11.89
CA TYR A 336 -3.67 18.53 11.50
C TYR A 336 -3.46 19.00 10.04
N LEU A 337 -2.50 18.41 9.31
CA LEU A 337 -2.38 18.45 7.85
C LEU A 337 -3.57 17.86 7.10
N ALA A 338 -4.16 16.77 7.63
CA ALA A 338 -5.37 16.20 7.08
C ALA A 338 -6.48 17.26 7.06
N VAL A 339 -6.60 18.11 8.08
CA VAL A 339 -7.61 19.18 8.17
C VAL A 339 -7.41 20.31 7.14
N ALA A 340 -6.17 20.62 6.77
CA ALA A 340 -5.89 21.65 5.75
C ALA A 340 -6.10 21.13 4.32
N ASN A 341 -5.70 19.89 4.03
CA ASN A 341 -6.02 19.21 2.77
C ASN A 341 -7.50 18.83 2.68
N LEU A 342 -8.17 18.53 3.80
CA LEU A 342 -9.62 18.39 3.93
C LEU A 342 -10.34 19.67 3.49
N LYS A 343 -9.82 20.86 3.80
CA LYS A 343 -10.41 22.13 3.33
C LYS A 343 -10.25 22.33 1.82
N ALA A 344 -9.12 21.89 1.24
CA ALA A 344 -8.88 21.98 -0.19
C ALA A 344 -9.67 20.91 -0.99
N LEU A 345 -9.73 19.68 -0.49
CA LEU A 345 -10.57 18.59 -1.02
C LEU A 345 -12.06 18.89 -0.84
N ALA A 346 -12.47 19.46 0.29
CA ALA A 346 -13.85 19.93 0.51
C ALA A 346 -14.25 21.12 -0.38
N SER A 347 -13.28 21.81 -1.01
CA SER A 347 -13.55 22.90 -1.95
C SER A 347 -13.74 22.45 -3.41
N GLY A 348 -13.49 21.17 -3.70
CA GLY A 348 -13.72 20.57 -5.02
C GLY A 348 -15.11 19.94 -5.12
N ASN A 349 -16.10 20.70 -5.58
CA ASN A 349 -17.38 20.20 -6.14
C ASN A 349 -18.14 19.09 -5.38
N LEU A 350 -18.11 19.09 -4.04
CA LEU A 350 -19.00 18.26 -3.22
C LEU A 350 -20.31 19.05 -3.01
N ASP A 351 -21.44 18.57 -3.53
CA ASP A 351 -22.78 19.15 -3.33
C ASP A 351 -23.70 18.12 -2.67
N ASP A 352 -24.24 18.51 -1.51
CA ASP A 352 -25.44 18.10 -0.75
C ASP A 352 -25.67 16.63 -0.30
N ASN A 353 -25.14 16.31 0.90
CA ASN A 353 -25.72 15.39 1.90
C ASN A 353 -25.69 16.05 3.31
N GLU A 354 -26.31 15.44 4.35
CA GLU A 354 -26.76 16.00 5.66
C GLU A 354 -25.89 17.11 6.32
N CYS A 355 -24.57 17.09 6.12
CA CYS A 355 -23.65 18.11 6.60
C CYS A 355 -23.73 19.45 5.84
N GLY A 356 -24.21 19.48 4.59
CA GLY A 356 -24.14 20.62 3.67
C GLY A 356 -22.71 20.90 3.14
N ARG A 357 -22.60 21.53 1.97
CA ARG A 357 -21.33 21.80 1.23
C ARG A 357 -20.19 22.45 2.04
N PHE A 358 -20.48 23.18 3.13
CA PHE A 358 -19.48 23.98 3.85
C PHE A 358 -19.27 23.60 5.32
N ASN A 359 -19.94 22.57 5.85
CA ASN A 359 -19.75 22.16 7.24
C ASN A 359 -18.56 21.18 7.37
N VAL A 360 -17.36 21.75 7.29
CA VAL A 360 -16.08 21.03 7.40
C VAL A 360 -15.98 20.26 8.73
N THR A 361 -16.58 20.78 9.81
CA THR A 361 -16.59 20.09 11.12
C THR A 361 -17.40 18.79 11.06
N CYS A 362 -18.59 18.82 10.47
CA CYS A 362 -19.43 17.63 10.30
C CYS A 362 -18.75 16.56 9.43
N ARG A 363 -18.05 16.96 8.36
CA ARG A 363 -17.27 16.03 7.50
C ARG A 363 -16.04 15.44 8.21
N ILE A 364 -15.36 16.25 9.03
CA ILE A 364 -14.28 15.74 9.88
C ILE A 364 -14.83 14.77 10.91
N ASP A 365 -16.00 15.05 11.49
CA ASP A 365 -16.63 14.14 12.45
C ASP A 365 -17.11 12.84 11.78
N ALA A 366 -17.63 12.90 10.54
CA ALA A 366 -17.98 11.72 9.74
C ALA A 366 -16.78 10.81 9.48
N PHE A 367 -15.69 11.38 8.99
CA PHE A 367 -14.45 10.64 8.77
C PHE A 367 -13.81 10.14 10.08
N ALA A 368 -13.62 11.02 11.05
CA ALA A 368 -12.81 10.72 12.23
C ALA A 368 -13.56 9.93 13.32
N ASN A 369 -14.88 10.08 13.44
CA ASN A 369 -15.68 9.42 14.47
C ASN A 369 -16.60 8.33 13.93
N TYR A 370 -17.07 8.46 12.67
CA TYR A 370 -17.98 7.51 12.05
C TYR A 370 -17.31 6.63 10.98
N HIS A 371 -16.06 6.93 10.61
CA HIS A 371 -15.27 6.15 9.64
C HIS A 371 -15.98 6.02 8.28
N GLU A 372 -16.62 7.10 7.86
CA GLU A 372 -17.33 7.25 6.60
C GLU A 372 -16.45 7.93 5.54
N PRO A 373 -16.67 7.64 4.25
CA PRO A 373 -15.93 8.28 3.16
C PRO A 373 -16.11 9.80 3.14
N LEU A 374 -15.05 10.51 2.79
CA LEU A 374 -15.14 11.96 2.54
C LEU A 374 -15.65 12.31 1.15
N ALA A 375 -15.48 11.39 0.20
CA ALA A 375 -15.93 11.51 -1.18
C ALA A 375 -17.16 10.62 -1.39
N ASP A 376 -18.28 11.12 -0.93
CA ASP A 376 -19.60 10.48 -0.99
C ASP A 376 -20.63 11.60 -1.15
N ARG A 377 -21.32 11.61 -2.28
CA ARG A 377 -22.21 12.70 -2.67
C ARG A 377 -23.66 12.42 -2.28
N ASP A 378 -24.14 11.21 -2.43
CA ASP A 378 -25.54 10.87 -2.12
C ASP A 378 -25.74 10.39 -0.68
N GLY A 379 -24.66 10.11 0.06
CA GLY A 379 -24.69 9.73 1.46
C GLY A 379 -24.91 8.24 1.69
N ASP A 380 -24.68 7.39 0.69
CA ASP A 380 -24.82 5.94 0.76
C ASP A 380 -23.63 5.24 1.46
N VAL A 381 -22.62 6.02 1.86
CA VAL A 381 -21.36 5.63 2.50
C VAL A 381 -20.43 4.75 1.65
N PHE A 382 -20.57 4.78 0.33
CA PHE A 382 -19.61 4.29 -0.65
C PHE A 382 -18.95 5.46 -1.40
N SER A 383 -17.97 5.19 -2.25
CA SER A 383 -17.23 6.25 -2.97
C SER A 383 -17.06 5.91 -4.43
N PRO A 384 -17.06 6.91 -5.33
CA PRO A 384 -16.89 6.66 -6.75
C PRO A 384 -15.46 6.26 -7.09
N GLU A 385 -15.30 5.68 -8.28
CA GLU A 385 -14.01 5.24 -8.81
C GLU A 385 -12.91 6.32 -8.74
N GLY A 386 -11.69 5.91 -8.39
CA GLY A 386 -10.54 6.81 -8.24
C GLY A 386 -10.50 7.59 -6.92
N LYS A 387 -11.38 7.25 -5.96
CA LYS A 387 -11.39 7.79 -4.59
C LYS A 387 -11.03 6.71 -3.56
N GLY A 388 -9.83 6.14 -3.68
CA GLY A 388 -9.38 5.05 -2.79
C GLY A 388 -9.23 5.45 -1.33
N VAL A 389 -8.48 6.54 -1.08
CA VAL A 389 -8.09 6.96 0.26
C VAL A 389 -9.23 7.60 1.07
N LEU A 390 -8.99 7.87 2.35
CA LEU A 390 -9.91 8.62 3.23
C LEU A 390 -11.29 7.93 3.38
N ARG A 391 -11.25 6.63 3.70
CA ARG A 391 -12.43 5.76 3.88
C ARG A 391 -13.22 5.47 2.59
N GLY A 392 -12.65 5.74 1.42
CA GLY A 392 -13.26 5.48 0.11
C GLY A 392 -13.06 4.05 -0.41
N THR A 393 -12.73 3.89 -1.70
CA THR A 393 -12.81 2.59 -2.40
C THR A 393 -11.76 1.55 -1.95
N HIS A 394 -10.70 1.96 -1.25
CA HIS A 394 -9.81 0.99 -0.58
C HIS A 394 -10.55 0.25 0.55
N TRP A 395 -11.55 0.90 1.15
CA TRP A 395 -12.26 0.42 2.33
C TRP A 395 -13.57 -0.28 1.97
N ARG A 396 -14.28 0.20 0.96
CA ARG A 396 -15.60 -0.34 0.55
C ARG A 396 -15.67 -0.47 -0.96
N GLY A 397 -16.66 -1.21 -1.44
CA GLY A 397 -16.96 -1.29 -2.87
C GLY A 397 -17.07 0.07 -3.55
N VAL A 398 -16.74 0.10 -4.83
CA VAL A 398 -16.90 1.28 -5.68
C VAL A 398 -18.38 1.58 -5.88
N ASP A 399 -18.77 2.82 -5.64
CA ASP A 399 -20.08 3.31 -6.02
C ASP A 399 -20.11 3.61 -7.54
N CYS A 400 -21.07 2.97 -8.21
CA CYS A 400 -21.27 3.07 -9.64
C CYS A 400 -22.17 4.26 -10.05
N ASP A 401 -22.93 4.87 -9.13
CA ASP A 401 -23.60 6.16 -9.34
C ASP A 401 -23.74 6.99 -8.05
N ASP A 402 -22.67 7.74 -7.73
CA ASP A 402 -22.52 8.72 -6.63
C ASP A 402 -23.44 9.95 -6.77
N LYS A 403 -24.73 9.70 -7.00
CA LYS A 403 -25.84 10.66 -7.11
C LYS A 403 -27.16 10.03 -6.67
N ASP A 404 -27.23 8.71 -6.52
CA ASP A 404 -28.44 7.99 -6.18
C ASP A 404 -28.15 7.01 -5.03
N GLU A 405 -28.54 7.42 -3.82
CA GLU A 405 -28.36 6.63 -2.59
C GLU A 405 -29.02 5.22 -2.63
N THR A 406 -29.81 4.95 -3.67
CA THR A 406 -30.44 3.64 -3.87
C THR A 406 -29.59 2.66 -4.68
N ILE A 407 -28.53 3.12 -5.34
CA ILE A 407 -27.62 2.33 -6.16
C ILE A 407 -26.29 2.20 -5.41
N HIS A 408 -25.98 1.01 -4.90
CA HIS A 408 -24.74 0.80 -4.15
C HIS A 408 -24.36 -0.68 -4.06
N PRO A 409 -23.11 -1.03 -3.75
CA PRO A 409 -22.69 -2.40 -3.54
C PRO A 409 -23.61 -3.24 -2.65
N GLY A 410 -24.07 -4.37 -3.21
CA GLY A 410 -24.79 -5.42 -2.49
C GLY A 410 -26.32 -5.25 -2.35
N VAL A 411 -26.92 -4.30 -3.05
CA VAL A 411 -28.38 -4.26 -3.26
C VAL A 411 -28.86 -5.59 -3.88
N SER A 412 -30.00 -6.12 -3.42
CA SER A 412 -30.52 -7.44 -3.85
C SER A 412 -31.13 -7.46 -5.25
N GLY A 413 -31.33 -6.30 -5.88
CA GLY A 413 -31.86 -6.13 -7.24
C GLY A 413 -33.29 -6.63 -7.44
N LYS A 414 -33.99 -7.13 -6.41
CA LYS A 414 -35.29 -7.83 -6.51
C LYS A 414 -36.46 -6.96 -7.01
N GLU A 415 -36.47 -5.67 -6.71
CA GLU A 415 -37.53 -4.76 -7.16
C GLU A 415 -37.21 -4.13 -8.53
N GLU A 416 -35.96 -4.21 -9.00
CA GLU A 416 -35.44 -3.47 -10.16
C GLU A 416 -35.08 -4.38 -11.36
N LYS A 417 -35.27 -5.70 -11.22
CA LYS A 417 -34.96 -6.75 -12.24
C LYS A 417 -35.44 -6.46 -13.66
N ALA A 418 -36.36 -5.51 -13.85
CA ALA A 418 -36.92 -5.14 -15.15
C ALA A 418 -36.14 -4.03 -15.89
N SER A 419 -35.30 -3.21 -15.24
CA SER A 419 -34.62 -2.07 -15.88
C SER A 419 -33.37 -2.48 -16.67
N GLY A 420 -32.66 -3.52 -16.22
CA GLY A 420 -31.36 -3.91 -16.78
C GLY A 420 -30.24 -2.93 -16.44
N GLU A 421 -30.44 -2.06 -15.46
CA GLU A 421 -29.41 -1.19 -14.88
C GLU A 421 -28.60 -1.96 -13.82
N ASP A 422 -27.33 -1.59 -13.63
CA ASP A 422 -26.50 -2.12 -12.55
C ASP A 422 -26.75 -1.32 -11.28
N VAL A 423 -27.63 -1.83 -10.43
CA VAL A 423 -28.10 -1.17 -9.21
C VAL A 423 -27.34 -1.61 -7.97
N ASN A 424 -26.49 -2.64 -8.10
CA ASN A 424 -25.71 -3.18 -6.99
C ASN A 424 -24.20 -3.12 -7.23
N CYS A 425 -23.80 -2.39 -8.28
CA CYS A 425 -22.43 -2.09 -8.67
C CYS A 425 -21.54 -3.33 -8.85
N ASN A 426 -22.12 -4.48 -9.22
CA ASN A 426 -21.36 -5.71 -9.42
C ASN A 426 -20.81 -5.85 -10.86
N GLY A 427 -21.14 -4.91 -11.76
CA GLY A 427 -20.73 -4.90 -13.17
C GLY A 427 -21.65 -5.69 -14.10
N ILE A 428 -22.72 -6.31 -13.59
CA ILE A 428 -23.66 -7.14 -14.36
C ILE A 428 -24.88 -6.32 -14.73
N ALA A 429 -24.84 -5.71 -15.91
CA ALA A 429 -25.94 -4.91 -16.46
C ALA A 429 -26.54 -5.51 -17.74
N GLY A 430 -27.73 -5.05 -18.12
CA GLY A 430 -28.40 -5.38 -19.37
C GLY A 430 -29.28 -6.64 -19.29
N GLY A 431 -29.59 -7.21 -20.44
CA GLY A 431 -30.45 -8.40 -20.53
C GLY A 431 -30.68 -8.90 -21.94
N ASN A 432 -31.44 -9.99 -22.03
CA ASN A 432 -31.86 -10.62 -23.28
C ASN A 432 -33.39 -10.84 -23.28
N GLU A 433 -33.90 -11.59 -24.27
CA GLU A 433 -35.34 -11.88 -24.40
C GLU A 433 -35.94 -12.64 -23.20
N THR A 434 -35.11 -13.25 -22.36
CA THR A 434 -35.53 -14.06 -21.19
C THR A 434 -35.50 -13.30 -19.87
N GLY A 435 -34.80 -12.16 -19.77
CA GLY A 435 -34.70 -11.35 -18.56
C GLY A 435 -33.45 -10.49 -18.51
N SER A 436 -33.27 -9.74 -17.42
CA SER A 436 -31.99 -9.08 -17.10
C SER A 436 -30.91 -10.11 -16.81
N PHE A 437 -29.65 -9.78 -17.13
CA PHE A 437 -28.54 -10.68 -16.84
C PHE A 437 -28.37 -10.92 -15.34
N GLU A 438 -28.61 -9.92 -14.50
CA GLU A 438 -28.64 -10.08 -13.04
C GLU A 438 -29.69 -11.13 -12.62
N SER A 439 -30.91 -11.10 -13.19
CA SER A 439 -31.92 -12.10 -12.86
C SER A 439 -31.54 -13.51 -13.33
N ILE A 440 -30.91 -13.63 -14.51
CA ILE A 440 -30.51 -14.91 -15.08
C ILE A 440 -29.36 -15.53 -14.29
N PHE A 441 -28.36 -14.72 -13.93
CA PHE A 441 -27.10 -15.21 -13.40
C PHE A 441 -27.01 -15.19 -11.86
N CYS A 442 -27.79 -14.34 -11.18
CA CYS A 442 -27.58 -14.07 -9.75
C CYS A 442 -28.76 -14.45 -8.84
N ASP A 443 -30.00 -14.56 -9.33
CA ASP A 443 -31.20 -14.75 -8.49
C ASP A 443 -31.19 -15.99 -7.60
N GLU A 444 -30.66 -17.09 -8.11
CA GLU A 444 -30.59 -18.38 -7.40
C GLU A 444 -29.16 -18.71 -6.94
N SER A 445 -28.26 -17.72 -6.99
CA SER A 445 -26.83 -17.92 -6.70
C SER A 445 -26.50 -17.80 -5.19
N ASP A 446 -27.43 -17.30 -4.38
CA ASP A 446 -27.23 -17.05 -2.94
C ASP A 446 -26.02 -16.12 -2.67
N SER A 447 -25.87 -15.09 -3.52
CA SER A 447 -24.86 -14.03 -3.39
C SER A 447 -25.02 -13.23 -2.10
N ARG A 448 -23.90 -12.84 -1.48
CA ARG A 448 -23.83 -12.11 -0.23
C ARG A 448 -22.52 -11.34 -0.11
N GLY A 449 -22.55 -10.23 0.63
CA GLY A 449 -21.38 -9.38 0.83
C GLY A 449 -20.45 -9.85 1.93
N VAL A 450 -19.23 -9.32 1.93
CA VAL A 450 -18.24 -9.50 3.02
C VAL A 450 -18.07 -8.19 3.76
N ILE A 451 -18.33 -8.19 5.07
CA ILE A 451 -18.18 -7.00 5.91
C ILE A 451 -17.28 -7.33 7.08
N ILE A 452 -16.34 -6.47 7.42
CA ILE A 452 -15.40 -6.74 8.50
C ILE A 452 -15.31 -5.52 9.41
N LEU A 453 -15.63 -5.75 10.67
CA LEU A 453 -15.62 -4.77 11.75
C LEU A 453 -14.44 -5.12 12.65
N GLY A 454 -13.41 -4.29 12.70
CA GLY A 454 -12.20 -4.73 13.38
C GLY A 454 -11.22 -3.63 13.74
N ASP A 455 -10.03 -4.07 14.09
CA ASP A 455 -8.92 -3.23 14.53
C ASP A 455 -7.87 -3.00 13.44
N SER A 456 -6.66 -2.59 13.85
CA SER A 456 -5.51 -2.37 12.99
C SER A 456 -5.05 -3.62 12.22
N ALA A 457 -5.20 -4.82 12.79
CA ALA A 457 -4.89 -6.06 12.08
C ALA A 457 -5.92 -6.34 10.98
N THR A 458 -7.16 -5.88 11.15
CA THR A 458 -8.23 -5.97 10.16
C THR A 458 -8.06 -4.97 9.02
N ALA A 459 -7.64 -3.75 9.34
CA ALA A 459 -7.37 -2.70 8.36
C ALA A 459 -6.05 -2.94 7.60
N HIS A 460 -5.24 -3.91 8.04
CA HIS A 460 -3.86 -4.10 7.60
C HIS A 460 -3.01 -2.85 7.81
N PHE A 461 -2.82 -2.46 9.06
CA PHE A 461 -1.85 -1.44 9.43
C PHE A 461 -0.44 -1.84 8.98
N HIS A 462 0.22 -0.95 8.24
CA HIS A 462 1.57 -1.18 7.73
C HIS A 462 2.36 0.14 7.67
N VAL A 463 3.59 0.09 8.19
CA VAL A 463 4.56 1.17 8.01
C VAL A 463 5.69 0.66 7.12
N PRO A 464 5.95 1.31 5.97
CA PRO A 464 7.02 0.89 5.06
C PRO A 464 8.38 0.85 5.77
N PRO A 465 9.11 -0.28 5.73
CA PRO A 465 10.42 -0.39 6.37
C PRO A 465 11.46 0.56 5.80
N ASP A 466 11.31 0.97 4.54
CA ASP A 466 12.18 1.95 3.88
C ASP A 466 12.10 3.32 4.53
N TRP A 467 11.02 3.65 5.25
CA TRP A 467 10.96 4.89 6.02
C TRP A 467 11.91 4.89 7.22
N LEU A 468 12.39 3.71 7.65
CA LEU A 468 13.21 3.50 8.84
C LEU A 468 14.51 2.73 8.56
N THR A 469 14.82 2.43 7.30
CA THR A 469 16.03 1.72 6.91
C THR A 469 16.99 2.71 6.28
N ALA A 470 18.07 3.05 7.00
CA ALA A 470 19.00 4.08 6.55
C ALA A 470 19.63 3.82 5.16
N LYS A 471 19.73 2.54 4.74
CA LYS A 471 20.27 2.15 3.42
C LYS A 471 19.30 2.39 2.25
N SER A 472 17.99 2.43 2.51
CA SER A 472 16.92 2.57 1.49
C SER A 472 15.95 3.70 1.84
N LEU A 473 16.40 4.70 2.61
CA LEU A 473 15.54 5.74 3.15
C LEU A 473 14.76 6.48 2.05
N ASP A 474 13.44 6.28 2.03
CA ASP A 474 12.50 6.86 1.07
C ASP A 474 11.22 7.35 1.79
N PHE A 475 10.63 8.44 1.31
CA PHE A 475 9.41 9.05 1.83
C PHE A 475 8.44 9.51 0.74
N ASP A 476 8.65 9.13 -0.53
CA ASP A 476 7.89 9.65 -1.67
C ASP A 476 6.38 9.29 -1.60
N ASP A 477 6.03 8.22 -0.89
CA ASP A 477 4.68 7.67 -0.77
C ASP A 477 3.98 7.94 0.57
N VAL A 478 4.55 8.79 1.42
CA VAL A 478 4.01 9.02 2.78
C VAL A 478 2.61 9.59 2.77
N LEU A 479 2.32 10.55 1.89
CA LEU A 479 1.03 11.23 1.88
C LEU A 479 -0.13 10.26 1.60
N PRO A 480 -0.17 9.50 0.49
CA PRO A 480 -1.28 8.57 0.24
C PRO A 480 -1.47 7.57 1.38
N LYS A 481 -0.39 7.04 1.96
CA LYS A 481 -0.45 6.07 3.07
C LYS A 481 -1.01 6.67 4.36
N VAL A 482 -0.68 7.93 4.67
CA VAL A 482 -1.24 8.63 5.84
C VAL A 482 -2.71 9.00 5.65
N LEU A 483 -3.16 9.24 4.42
CA LEU A 483 -4.58 9.52 4.12
C LEU A 483 -5.47 8.29 4.34
N ASP A 484 -4.88 7.09 4.35
CA ASP A 484 -5.52 5.86 4.81
C ASP A 484 -5.12 5.44 6.22
N GLU A 485 -4.68 6.38 7.05
CA GLU A 485 -4.39 6.10 8.47
C GLU A 485 -3.25 5.07 8.67
N LEU A 486 -2.41 4.87 7.64
CA LEU A 486 -1.37 3.83 7.51
C LEU A 486 -1.92 2.41 7.38
N ASP A 487 -3.20 2.29 7.01
CA ASP A 487 -3.88 1.04 6.76
C ASP A 487 -3.92 0.72 5.25
N TYR A 488 -4.01 -0.57 4.94
CA TYR A 488 -4.07 -1.12 3.59
C TYR A 488 -5.26 -2.08 3.46
N PRO A 489 -6.50 -1.60 3.67
CA PRO A 489 -7.70 -2.44 3.65
C PRO A 489 -7.89 -3.17 2.31
N GLN A 490 -7.43 -2.58 1.21
CA GLN A 490 -7.40 -3.16 -0.13
C GLN A 490 -6.41 -4.32 -0.29
N CYS A 491 -5.58 -4.59 0.72
CA CYS A 491 -4.62 -5.70 0.77
C CYS A 491 -4.85 -6.64 1.98
N SER A 492 -5.86 -6.33 2.81
CA SER A 492 -6.14 -7.04 4.06
C SER A 492 -6.61 -8.48 3.84
N TRP A 493 -6.44 -9.33 4.86
CA TRP A 493 -6.93 -10.72 4.87
C TRP A 493 -8.44 -10.84 4.60
N GLY A 494 -9.16 -9.76 4.86
CA GLY A 494 -10.59 -9.74 4.89
C GLY A 494 -11.23 -9.22 3.59
N THR A 495 -10.80 -8.05 3.16
CA THR A 495 -11.37 -7.33 2.01
C THR A 495 -10.34 -7.01 0.93
N GLY A 496 -9.15 -7.62 0.97
CA GLY A 496 -8.12 -7.39 -0.03
C GLY A 496 -8.64 -7.67 -1.45
N HIS A 497 -8.43 -6.73 -2.36
CA HIS A 497 -8.93 -6.74 -3.74
C HIS A 497 -8.00 -6.01 -4.72
N ALA A 498 -6.93 -5.38 -4.22
CA ALA A 498 -5.96 -4.69 -5.06
C ALA A 498 -5.01 -5.66 -5.77
N ASP A 499 -4.38 -5.18 -6.82
CA ASP A 499 -3.25 -5.86 -7.44
C ASP A 499 -2.06 -5.96 -6.46
N LEU A 500 -1.24 -7.00 -6.62
CA LEU A 500 -0.10 -7.27 -5.74
C LEU A 500 0.86 -6.07 -5.62
N GLU A 501 1.07 -5.38 -6.74
CA GLU A 501 1.99 -4.26 -6.85
C GLU A 501 1.54 -3.03 -6.03
N GLU A 502 0.27 -2.97 -5.64
CA GLU A 502 -0.29 -1.91 -4.78
C GLU A 502 -0.16 -2.23 -3.27
N CYS A 503 0.22 -3.47 -2.94
CA CYS A 503 0.28 -3.97 -1.57
C CYS A 503 1.70 -3.91 -0.96
N PRO A 504 1.81 -3.97 0.37
CA PRO A 504 3.10 -4.21 1.01
C PRO A 504 3.71 -5.54 0.56
N TYR A 505 5.04 -5.62 0.51
CA TYR A 505 5.75 -6.82 0.06
C TYR A 505 5.23 -8.11 0.73
N GLN A 506 4.74 -9.05 -0.09
CA GLN A 506 4.26 -10.35 0.37
C GLN A 506 5.39 -11.38 0.26
N HIS A 507 5.89 -11.83 1.41
CA HIS A 507 6.70 -13.05 1.44
C HIS A 507 5.88 -14.26 0.94
N PRO A 508 6.50 -15.27 0.31
CA PRO A 508 5.79 -16.43 -0.21
C PRO A 508 4.88 -17.08 0.83
N VAL A 509 3.65 -17.39 0.43
CA VAL A 509 2.69 -18.18 1.21
C VAL A 509 2.27 -19.38 0.36
N PRO A 510 2.45 -20.63 0.83
CA PRO A 510 2.14 -21.81 0.04
C PRO A 510 0.70 -21.81 -0.50
N GLY A 511 0.58 -21.93 -1.83
CA GLY A 511 -0.71 -21.96 -2.53
C GLY A 511 -1.36 -20.59 -2.72
N ILE A 512 -0.62 -19.49 -2.54
CA ILE A 512 -1.10 -18.13 -2.76
C ILE A 512 -0.07 -17.35 -3.58
N ASP A 513 -0.45 -17.02 -4.82
CA ASP A 513 0.38 -16.29 -5.78
C ASP A 513 -0.02 -14.80 -5.92
N GLY A 514 -0.97 -14.33 -5.11
CA GLY A 514 -1.61 -13.02 -5.21
C GLY A 514 -2.06 -12.46 -3.85
N VAL A 515 -2.79 -11.34 -3.87
CA VAL A 515 -3.60 -10.92 -2.72
C VAL A 515 -4.75 -11.92 -2.58
N PHE A 516 -4.81 -12.61 -1.45
CA PHE A 516 -5.92 -13.51 -1.12
C PHE A 516 -6.63 -13.02 0.13
N SER A 517 -7.95 -12.89 0.03
CA SER A 517 -8.83 -12.41 1.10
C SER A 517 -10.12 -13.22 1.16
N ILE A 518 -10.89 -13.06 2.25
CA ILE A 518 -12.25 -13.63 2.33
C ILE A 518 -13.13 -13.13 1.18
N TYR A 519 -13.08 -11.83 0.88
CA TYR A 519 -13.80 -11.24 -0.25
C TYR A 519 -13.43 -11.90 -1.59
N GLU A 520 -12.13 -12.06 -1.89
CA GLU A 520 -11.71 -12.72 -3.14
C GLU A 520 -12.17 -14.17 -3.20
N GLY A 521 -12.11 -14.93 -2.11
CA GLY A 521 -12.68 -16.28 -2.05
C GLY A 521 -14.19 -16.30 -2.33
N MET A 522 -14.94 -15.35 -1.77
CA MET A 522 -16.39 -15.20 -1.98
C MET A 522 -16.74 -14.79 -3.41
N ARG A 523 -15.96 -13.88 -4.01
CA ARG A 523 -16.10 -13.45 -5.41
C ARG A 523 -15.74 -14.57 -6.39
N GLN A 524 -14.71 -15.37 -6.06
CA GLN A 524 -14.32 -16.53 -6.85
C GLN A 524 -15.42 -17.60 -6.88
N ARG A 525 -16.08 -17.82 -5.74
CA ARG A 525 -17.20 -18.75 -5.61
C ARG A 525 -18.46 -18.27 -6.35
N ASN A 526 -18.73 -16.96 -6.31
CA ASN A 526 -19.88 -16.37 -6.99
C ASN A 526 -19.56 -14.95 -7.46
N ARG A 527 -19.46 -14.74 -8.78
CA ARG A 527 -19.15 -13.44 -9.39
C ARG A 527 -20.19 -12.36 -9.10
N CYS A 528 -21.42 -12.72 -8.72
CA CYS A 528 -22.46 -11.77 -8.31
C CYS A 528 -22.14 -11.06 -6.98
N ASN A 529 -21.08 -11.48 -6.28
CA ASN A 529 -20.52 -10.80 -5.09
C ASN A 529 -19.46 -9.75 -5.45
N THR A 530 -19.16 -9.56 -6.74
CA THR A 530 -18.18 -8.54 -7.17
C THR A 530 -18.56 -7.19 -6.57
N ASN A 531 -17.54 -6.50 -6.05
CA ASN A 531 -17.63 -5.18 -5.44
C ASN A 531 -18.37 -5.12 -4.08
N ASP A 532 -18.94 -6.23 -3.58
CA ASP A 532 -19.71 -6.26 -2.33
C ASP A 532 -18.83 -6.54 -1.10
N TYR A 533 -17.95 -5.58 -0.79
CA TYR A 533 -17.08 -5.60 0.40
C TYR A 533 -17.15 -4.31 1.22
N GLN A 534 -16.97 -4.43 2.54
CA GLN A 534 -16.81 -3.30 3.45
C GLN A 534 -15.79 -3.64 4.55
N ASN A 535 -14.73 -2.84 4.65
CA ASN A 535 -13.74 -2.86 5.71
C ASN A 535 -13.96 -1.66 6.63
N ILE A 536 -14.32 -1.96 7.87
CA ILE A 536 -14.53 -0.99 8.94
C ILE A 536 -13.53 -1.32 10.06
N GLY A 537 -12.28 -1.47 9.65
CA GLY A 537 -11.12 -1.60 10.53
C GLY A 537 -10.69 -0.24 11.05
N VAL A 538 -10.46 -0.13 12.36
CA VAL A 538 -10.04 1.13 13.00
C VAL A 538 -8.91 0.86 13.98
N ASN A 539 -7.80 1.57 13.80
CA ASN A 539 -6.65 1.49 14.70
C ASN A 539 -7.05 1.78 16.16
N GLY A 540 -6.81 0.83 17.05
CA GLY A 540 -7.19 0.91 18.47
C GLY A 540 -8.62 0.46 18.80
N ALA A 541 -9.41 -0.01 17.82
CA ALA A 541 -10.74 -0.54 18.09
C ALA A 541 -10.70 -1.79 18.97
N ARG A 542 -11.66 -1.87 19.88
CA ARG A 542 -11.86 -2.94 20.87
C ARG A 542 -13.34 -3.09 21.17
N ILE A 543 -13.75 -4.16 21.86
CA ILE A 543 -15.19 -4.44 22.05
C ILE A 543 -15.93 -3.31 22.75
N THR A 544 -15.25 -2.54 23.61
CA THR A 544 -15.87 -1.40 24.32
C THR A 544 -16.19 -0.21 23.41
N ALA A 545 -15.69 -0.21 22.18
CA ALA A 545 -15.93 0.82 21.15
C ALA A 545 -16.59 0.26 19.87
N SER A 546 -16.87 -1.05 19.80
CA SER A 546 -17.34 -1.72 18.58
C SER A 546 -18.74 -1.32 18.12
N MET A 547 -19.53 -0.72 19.00
CA MET A 547 -20.85 -0.18 18.63
C MET A 547 -20.78 0.83 17.49
N ASN A 548 -19.74 1.67 17.42
CA ASN A 548 -19.62 2.65 16.34
C ASN A 548 -19.29 1.95 15.01
N LEU A 549 -18.49 0.88 15.04
CA LEU A 549 -18.21 0.07 13.84
C LEU A 549 -19.50 -0.59 13.30
N ALA A 550 -20.33 -1.14 14.19
CA ALA A 550 -21.62 -1.70 13.78
C ALA A 550 -22.59 -0.63 13.24
N LYS A 551 -22.46 0.62 13.69
CA LYS A 551 -23.27 1.74 13.21
C LYS A 551 -22.81 2.30 11.87
N SER A 552 -21.53 2.24 11.54
CA SER A 552 -21.01 2.69 10.24
C SER A 552 -21.15 1.64 9.13
N LEU A 553 -21.48 0.40 9.49
CA LEU A 553 -21.86 -0.66 8.56
C LEU A 553 -23.09 -0.25 7.73
N GLN A 554 -22.99 -0.39 6.41
CA GLN A 554 -24.08 -0.12 5.49
C GLN A 554 -24.76 -1.40 5.04
N ARG A 555 -25.98 -1.61 5.54
CA ARG A 555 -26.92 -2.62 5.05
C ARG A 555 -28.35 -2.24 5.39
N ASP A 556 -29.23 -2.47 4.42
CA ASP A 556 -30.68 -2.44 4.63
C ASP A 556 -31.27 -3.85 4.71
N THR A 557 -31.99 -4.12 5.80
CA THR A 557 -32.58 -5.45 6.09
C THR A 557 -33.54 -6.01 5.02
N VAL A 558 -34.08 -5.15 4.14
CA VAL A 558 -35.08 -5.52 3.13
C VAL A 558 -34.50 -5.44 1.72
N ARG A 559 -33.76 -4.37 1.41
CA ARG A 559 -33.28 -4.06 0.06
C ARG A 559 -32.01 -4.80 -0.29
N ASP A 560 -31.18 -5.13 0.68
CA ASP A 560 -29.84 -5.65 0.42
C ASP A 560 -29.73 -7.17 0.53
N LYS A 561 -28.66 -7.70 -0.05
CA LYS A 561 -28.25 -9.11 0.11
C LYS A 561 -27.77 -9.35 1.55
N PRO A 562 -27.93 -10.58 2.09
CA PRO A 562 -27.28 -10.98 3.33
C PRO A 562 -25.77 -10.73 3.30
N ALA A 563 -25.12 -10.75 4.46
CA ALA A 563 -23.68 -10.56 4.55
C ALA A 563 -23.01 -11.61 5.45
N LEU A 564 -21.77 -11.94 5.13
CA LEU A 564 -20.82 -12.58 6.04
C LEU A 564 -20.04 -11.47 6.75
N VAL A 565 -20.36 -11.25 8.01
CA VAL A 565 -19.75 -10.22 8.85
C VAL A 565 -18.69 -10.84 9.74
N TRP A 566 -17.49 -10.27 9.77
CA TRP A 566 -16.44 -10.62 10.73
C TRP A 566 -16.30 -9.52 11.78
N LEU A 567 -16.67 -9.79 13.03
CA LEU A 567 -16.38 -8.93 14.17
C LEU A 567 -15.02 -9.35 14.77
N SER A 568 -13.95 -8.73 14.28
CA SER A 568 -12.57 -9.16 14.43
C SER A 568 -11.74 -8.16 15.25
N LEU A 569 -11.93 -8.20 16.58
CA LEU A 569 -11.22 -7.36 17.54
C LEU A 569 -10.24 -8.24 18.31
N MET A 570 -9.01 -8.34 17.81
CA MET A 570 -8.13 -9.49 18.07
C MET A 570 -7.03 -9.21 19.09
N GLY A 571 -6.90 -7.95 19.55
CA GLY A 571 -5.84 -7.56 20.48
C GLY A 571 -6.19 -6.45 21.47
N ASN A 572 -6.81 -5.35 21.04
CA ASN A 572 -6.90 -4.10 21.84
C ASN A 572 -7.70 -4.20 23.16
N ASP A 573 -8.45 -5.28 23.38
CA ASP A 573 -9.07 -5.59 24.67
C ASP A 573 -8.05 -6.00 25.75
N VAL A 574 -6.87 -6.46 25.33
CA VAL A 574 -5.73 -6.79 26.20
C VAL A 574 -4.45 -6.00 25.86
N CYS A 575 -4.51 -5.12 24.86
CA CYS A 575 -3.36 -4.37 24.34
C CYS A 575 -3.55 -2.86 24.43
N ASN A 576 -2.60 -2.19 25.10
CA ASN A 576 -2.28 -0.77 25.01
C ASN A 576 -0.93 -0.51 25.71
N GLY A 577 -0.50 0.75 25.80
CA GLY A 577 0.79 1.13 26.37
C GLY A 577 0.84 1.26 27.89
N HIS A 578 -0.30 1.21 28.59
CA HIS A 578 -0.34 1.42 30.03
C HIS A 578 0.25 0.25 30.81
N VAL A 579 1.01 0.55 31.85
CA VAL A 579 1.60 -0.47 32.72
C VAL A 579 0.54 -1.13 33.60
N GLY A 580 0.54 -2.46 33.67
CA GLY A 580 -0.34 -3.24 34.54
C GLY A 580 -1.49 -3.93 33.77
N PHE A 581 -2.46 -4.50 34.49
CA PHE A 581 -3.54 -5.31 33.90
C PHE A 581 -4.94 -4.70 34.10
N ASP A 582 -5.07 -3.66 34.93
CA ASP A 582 -6.36 -3.11 35.35
C ASP A 582 -7.13 -2.42 34.20
N HIS A 583 -6.43 -2.08 33.12
CA HIS A 583 -7.01 -1.47 31.93
C HIS A 583 -7.59 -2.49 30.93
N MET A 584 -7.28 -3.79 31.09
CA MET A 584 -7.71 -4.82 30.14
C MET A 584 -9.19 -5.13 30.36
N THR A 585 -9.90 -5.41 29.27
CA THR A 585 -11.34 -5.70 29.31
C THR A 585 -11.60 -6.96 30.14
N THR A 586 -12.55 -6.89 31.07
CA THR A 586 -12.97 -8.07 31.85
C THR A 586 -13.94 -8.93 31.05
N PRO A 587 -14.04 -10.25 31.35
CA PRO A 587 -15.02 -11.12 30.69
C PRO A 587 -16.46 -10.61 30.75
N GLU A 588 -16.89 -10.02 31.87
CA GLU A 588 -18.23 -9.47 32.03
C GLU A 588 -18.44 -8.25 31.12
N THR A 589 -17.48 -7.32 31.12
CA THR A 589 -17.53 -6.13 30.26
C THR A 589 -17.52 -6.53 28.78
N TYR A 590 -16.71 -7.53 28.44
CA TYR A 590 -16.62 -8.04 27.07
C TYR A 590 -17.97 -8.62 26.61
N TYR A 591 -18.60 -9.47 27.43
CA TYR A 591 -19.92 -10.04 27.12
C TYR A 591 -20.97 -8.94 26.91
N ASP A 592 -21.08 -8.00 27.86
CA ASP A 592 -22.09 -6.93 27.79
C ASP A 592 -21.95 -6.10 26.50
N LYS A 593 -20.71 -5.75 26.14
CA LYS A 593 -20.42 -4.94 24.94
C LYS A 593 -20.51 -5.72 23.64
N ALA A 594 -20.16 -7.00 23.64
CA ALA A 594 -20.40 -7.87 22.51
C ALA A 594 -21.91 -8.01 22.22
N ILE A 595 -22.73 -8.29 23.24
CA ILE A 595 -24.19 -8.38 23.08
C ILE A 595 -24.81 -7.06 22.60
N GLU A 596 -24.37 -5.92 23.14
CA GLU A 596 -24.82 -4.60 22.66
C GLU A 596 -24.52 -4.42 21.16
N THR A 597 -23.33 -4.80 20.73
CA THR A 597 -22.89 -4.71 19.32
C THR A 597 -23.67 -5.67 18.42
N LEU A 598 -23.79 -6.94 18.82
CA LEU A 598 -24.50 -7.97 18.07
C LEU A 598 -25.99 -7.63 17.91
N LYS A 599 -26.63 -7.03 18.92
CA LYS A 599 -28.01 -6.53 18.82
C LYS A 599 -28.16 -5.40 17.81
N VAL A 600 -27.16 -4.52 17.68
CA VAL A 600 -27.17 -3.48 16.64
C VAL A 600 -27.07 -4.13 15.26
N LEU A 601 -26.17 -5.10 15.08
CA LEU A 601 -26.05 -5.84 13.83
C LEU A 601 -27.36 -6.56 13.46
N ASP A 602 -28.08 -7.10 14.45
CA ASP A 602 -29.35 -7.81 14.21
C ASP A 602 -30.42 -6.87 13.66
N THR A 603 -30.33 -5.56 13.92
CA THR A 603 -31.26 -4.58 13.35
C THR A 603 -30.90 -4.09 11.95
N LYS A 604 -29.71 -4.45 11.44
CA LYS A 604 -29.18 -3.96 10.17
C LYS A 604 -29.01 -5.05 9.12
N LEU A 605 -28.64 -6.25 9.53
CA LEU A 605 -28.33 -7.33 8.61
C LEU A 605 -29.61 -7.97 8.06
N PRO A 606 -29.70 -8.23 6.75
CA PRO A 606 -30.80 -9.01 6.19
C PRO A 606 -30.83 -10.45 6.75
N PRO A 607 -32.02 -11.08 6.84
CA PRO A 607 -32.14 -12.47 7.25
C PRO A 607 -31.27 -13.42 6.43
N GLY A 608 -30.61 -14.36 7.11
CA GLY A 608 -29.69 -15.32 6.48
C GLY A 608 -28.23 -14.86 6.47
N SER A 609 -27.92 -13.78 7.17
CA SER A 609 -26.55 -13.31 7.38
C SER A 609 -25.79 -14.18 8.39
N PHE A 610 -24.48 -14.01 8.47
CA PHE A 610 -23.61 -14.69 9.43
C PHE A 610 -22.72 -13.66 10.10
N VAL A 611 -22.48 -13.81 11.40
CA VAL A 611 -21.51 -13.00 12.15
C VAL A 611 -20.47 -13.93 12.75
N VAL A 612 -19.20 -13.74 12.41
CA VAL A 612 -18.06 -14.52 12.89
C VAL A 612 -17.21 -13.66 13.81
N THR A 613 -16.82 -14.20 14.96
CA THR A 613 -15.77 -13.61 15.80
C THR A 613 -14.60 -14.59 15.90
N PRO A 614 -13.39 -14.22 15.41
CA PRO A 614 -12.20 -15.01 15.64
C PRO A 614 -11.73 -14.85 17.09
N GLY A 615 -11.11 -15.89 17.63
CA GLY A 615 -10.41 -15.81 18.91
C GLY A 615 -9.27 -14.77 18.87
N MET A 616 -9.03 -14.14 20.02
CA MET A 616 -7.90 -13.26 20.28
C MET A 616 -6.58 -13.91 19.84
N PHE A 617 -5.65 -13.08 19.40
CA PHE A 617 -4.34 -13.55 18.95
C PHE A 617 -3.56 -14.24 20.10
N ASP A 618 -2.71 -15.22 19.78
CA ASP A 618 -1.73 -15.76 20.73
C ASP A 618 -0.46 -14.90 20.72
N GLY A 619 -0.49 -13.78 21.45
CA GLY A 619 0.58 -12.79 21.42
C GLY A 619 1.89 -13.24 22.04
N VAL A 620 1.96 -14.41 22.69
CA VAL A 620 3.25 -15.01 23.09
C VAL A 620 4.11 -15.30 21.84
N LEU A 621 3.48 -15.62 20.71
CA LEU A 621 4.17 -15.84 19.44
C LEU A 621 4.93 -14.60 18.95
N LEU A 622 4.45 -13.39 19.23
CA LEU A 622 5.09 -12.16 18.76
C LEU A 622 6.48 -12.00 19.37
N TYR A 623 6.56 -12.00 20.70
CA TYR A 623 7.84 -11.83 21.38
C TYR A 623 8.79 -12.98 21.06
N ASP A 624 8.31 -14.23 21.12
CA ASP A 624 9.15 -15.41 20.87
C ASP A 624 9.72 -15.42 19.44
N THR A 625 8.98 -14.87 18.47
CA THR A 625 9.41 -14.74 17.07
C THR A 625 10.35 -13.56 16.84
N MET A 626 10.06 -12.40 17.44
CA MET A 626 10.68 -11.12 17.03
C MET A 626 11.78 -10.60 17.95
N HIS A 627 11.74 -10.87 19.26
CA HIS A 627 12.57 -10.14 20.25
C HIS A 627 14.07 -10.08 19.93
N ALA A 628 14.63 -11.18 19.39
CA ALA A 628 16.05 -11.30 19.05
C ALA A 628 16.39 -10.83 17.63
N GLN A 629 15.39 -10.56 16.79
CA GLN A 629 15.60 -10.08 15.43
C GLN A 629 16.06 -8.62 15.44
N GLN A 630 16.75 -8.24 14.37
CA GLN A 630 17.13 -6.85 14.14
C GLN A 630 15.94 -6.09 13.54
N HIS A 631 15.61 -4.96 14.16
CA HIS A 631 14.62 -4.00 13.69
C HIS A 631 15.20 -3.12 12.55
N PRO A 632 14.39 -2.56 11.63
CA PRO A 632 14.84 -1.62 10.58
C PRO A 632 15.75 -0.46 11.05
N LEU A 633 15.57 0.01 12.29
CA LEU A 633 16.43 1.03 12.93
C LEU A 633 17.83 0.51 13.35
N GLY A 634 18.10 -0.77 13.16
CA GLY A 634 19.36 -1.44 13.50
C GLY A 634 19.53 -1.88 14.96
N THR A 635 18.56 -1.59 15.83
CA THR A 635 18.46 -2.16 17.19
C THR A 635 17.73 -3.52 17.18
N THR A 636 17.55 -4.18 18.33
CA THR A 636 16.70 -5.38 18.42
C THR A 636 15.25 -5.03 18.73
N TYR A 637 14.29 -5.88 18.35
CA TYR A 637 12.88 -5.66 18.75
C TYR A 637 12.71 -5.65 20.28
N GLU A 638 13.44 -6.47 21.03
CA GLU A 638 13.42 -6.39 22.51
C GLU A 638 13.75 -4.97 22.99
N ALA A 639 14.78 -4.33 22.42
CA ALA A 639 15.16 -2.97 22.80
C ALA A 639 14.11 -1.94 22.38
N LEU A 640 13.47 -2.12 21.22
CA LEU A 640 12.35 -1.29 20.80
C LEU A 640 11.17 -1.44 21.76
N TYR A 641 10.79 -2.67 22.11
CA TYR A 641 9.68 -2.94 23.02
C TYR A 641 9.95 -2.36 24.41
N ASP A 642 11.15 -2.57 24.98
CA ASP A 642 11.53 -2.00 26.27
C ASP A 642 11.50 -0.47 26.24
N PHE A 643 11.95 0.15 25.13
CA PHE A 643 11.90 1.61 24.94
C PHE A 643 10.47 2.13 24.90
N MET A 644 9.60 1.53 24.09
CA MET A 644 8.19 1.95 23.97
C MET A 644 7.40 1.70 25.27
N ASN A 645 7.69 0.61 25.98
CA ASN A 645 7.11 0.33 27.30
C ASN A 645 7.55 1.37 28.34
N CYS A 646 8.82 1.80 28.30
CA CYS A 646 9.33 2.85 29.19
C CYS A 646 8.64 4.21 29.00
N LEU A 647 8.18 4.47 27.78
CA LEU A 647 7.44 5.68 27.40
C LEU A 647 5.91 5.53 27.51
N GLU A 648 5.41 4.35 27.85
CA GLU A 648 3.97 3.99 27.84
C GLU A 648 3.29 4.17 26.46
N GLU A 649 4.05 3.96 25.38
CA GLU A 649 3.59 4.11 23.99
C GLU A 649 3.51 2.77 23.23
N SER A 650 3.81 1.67 23.89
CA SER A 650 3.75 0.35 23.29
C SER A 650 2.32 0.06 22.79
N PRO A 651 2.14 -0.47 21.56
CA PRO A 651 0.81 -0.87 21.10
C PRO A 651 0.24 -2.02 21.95
N CYS A 652 1.12 -2.80 22.60
CA CYS A 652 0.70 -3.85 23.51
C CYS A 652 1.76 -4.12 24.59
N TRP A 653 1.74 -3.37 25.68
CA TRP A 653 2.63 -3.56 26.85
C TRP A 653 2.59 -4.99 27.39
N GLY A 654 1.44 -5.65 27.32
CA GLY A 654 1.25 -7.00 27.83
C GLY A 654 2.04 -8.07 27.07
N TRP A 655 1.93 -8.10 25.73
CA TRP A 655 2.61 -9.11 24.89
C TRP A 655 4.01 -8.69 24.45
N LEU A 656 4.25 -7.41 24.19
CA LEU A 656 5.54 -6.87 23.77
C LEU A 656 6.38 -6.51 24.99
N ASN A 657 6.65 -7.50 25.85
CA ASN A 657 7.30 -7.31 27.14
C ASN A 657 8.42 -8.30 27.35
N SER A 658 9.59 -7.85 27.81
CA SER A 658 10.70 -8.74 28.16
C SER A 658 10.37 -9.66 29.35
N ASP A 659 9.46 -9.27 30.23
CA ASP A 659 8.97 -10.11 31.33
C ASP A 659 7.97 -11.18 30.84
N ALA A 660 8.42 -12.44 30.79
CA ALA A 660 7.58 -13.57 30.39
C ALA A 660 6.38 -13.83 31.33
N SER A 661 6.40 -13.36 32.58
CA SER A 661 5.25 -13.44 33.47
C SER A 661 4.13 -12.47 33.04
N VAL A 662 4.50 -11.27 32.57
CA VAL A 662 3.55 -10.30 32.01
C VAL A 662 2.92 -10.84 30.74
N ARG A 663 3.72 -11.41 29.82
CA ARG A 663 3.22 -12.01 28.58
C ARG A 663 2.23 -13.15 28.84
N ARG A 664 2.58 -14.07 29.75
CA ARG A 664 1.69 -15.18 30.13
C ARG A 664 0.40 -14.67 30.76
N LYS A 665 0.47 -13.66 31.62
CA LYS A 665 -0.73 -13.13 32.27
C LYS A 665 -1.68 -12.46 31.29
N THR A 666 -1.14 -11.71 30.33
CA THR A 666 -1.89 -11.12 29.22
C THR A 666 -2.59 -12.20 28.40
N GLN A 667 -1.87 -13.30 28.07
CA GLN A 667 -2.47 -14.41 27.33
C GLN A 667 -3.57 -15.13 28.12
N GLU A 668 -3.43 -15.29 29.45
CA GLU A 668 -4.51 -15.83 30.30
C GLU A 668 -5.79 -14.98 30.22
N ILE A 669 -5.64 -13.64 30.20
CA ILE A 669 -6.78 -12.72 30.08
C ILE A 669 -7.39 -12.83 28.68
N ALA A 670 -6.58 -12.81 27.61
CA ALA A 670 -7.06 -12.99 26.23
C ALA A 670 -7.84 -14.30 26.05
N ASN A 671 -7.32 -15.40 26.59
CA ASN A 671 -8.01 -16.70 26.55
C ASN A 671 -9.34 -16.66 27.32
N SER A 672 -9.44 -15.89 28.40
CA SER A 672 -10.72 -15.73 29.11
C SER A 672 -11.78 -14.99 28.29
N LEU A 673 -11.37 -14.09 27.39
CA LEU A 673 -12.28 -13.40 26.45
C LEU A 673 -12.70 -14.33 25.30
N ASN A 674 -11.84 -15.24 24.87
CA ASN A 674 -12.19 -16.30 23.92
C ASN A 674 -13.28 -17.21 24.48
N GLU A 675 -13.21 -17.56 25.77
CA GLU A 675 -14.27 -18.34 26.44
C GLU A 675 -15.61 -17.59 26.51
N VAL A 676 -15.59 -16.25 26.56
CA VAL A 676 -16.82 -15.45 26.43
C VAL A 676 -17.37 -15.54 25.02
N SER A 677 -16.52 -15.35 24.01
CA SER A 677 -16.92 -15.41 22.60
C SER A 677 -17.53 -16.77 22.24
N ARG A 678 -16.97 -17.87 22.76
CA ARG A 678 -17.55 -19.22 22.61
C ARG A 678 -18.96 -19.33 23.20
N LYS A 679 -19.21 -18.71 24.36
CA LYS A 679 -20.54 -18.72 24.99
C LYS A 679 -21.57 -17.91 24.20
N LEU A 680 -21.15 -16.91 23.43
CA LEU A 680 -22.06 -16.12 22.59
C LEU A 680 -22.69 -16.96 21.47
N GLU A 681 -22.13 -18.13 21.12
CA GLU A 681 -22.79 -19.09 20.20
C GLU A 681 -24.08 -19.68 20.75
N GLU A 682 -24.33 -19.58 22.06
CA GLU A 682 -25.58 -19.99 22.70
C GLU A 682 -26.70 -18.94 22.55
N GLU A 683 -26.37 -17.72 22.11
CA GLU A 683 -27.32 -16.62 21.90
C GLU A 683 -28.03 -16.76 20.55
N GLU A 684 -29.31 -16.36 20.51
CA GLU A 684 -30.12 -16.38 19.29
C GLU A 684 -30.37 -14.96 18.78
N PHE A 685 -30.15 -14.77 17.48
CA PHE A 685 -30.41 -13.53 16.75
C PHE A 685 -31.40 -13.81 15.61
N GLU A 686 -32.22 -12.83 15.25
CA GLU A 686 -33.29 -13.04 14.27
C GLU A 686 -32.75 -13.13 12.84
N ASN A 687 -31.77 -12.29 12.50
CA ASN A 687 -31.34 -12.10 11.13
C ASN A 687 -30.02 -12.79 10.78
N PHE A 688 -29.26 -13.23 11.77
CA PHE A 688 -27.99 -13.90 11.53
C PHE A 688 -27.69 -15.05 12.48
N LYS A 689 -26.79 -15.94 12.05
CA LYS A 689 -26.16 -16.95 12.91
C LYS A 689 -24.80 -16.43 13.40
N PHE A 690 -24.59 -16.45 14.72
CA PHE A 690 -23.29 -16.15 15.31
C PHE A 690 -22.38 -17.39 15.29
N LEU A 691 -21.11 -17.20 14.99
CA LEU A 691 -20.07 -18.24 14.94
C LEU A 691 -18.82 -17.78 15.68
N PHE A 692 -18.24 -18.65 16.51
CA PHE A 692 -16.93 -18.41 17.11
C PHE A 692 -15.85 -19.26 16.44
N TYR A 693 -14.80 -18.61 15.91
CA TYR A 693 -13.68 -19.32 15.32
C TYR A 693 -12.49 -19.38 16.29
N GLU A 694 -12.24 -20.56 16.86
CA GLU A 694 -11.02 -20.81 17.63
C GLU A 694 -9.81 -20.96 16.70
N VAL A 695 -9.09 -19.85 16.50
CA VAL A 695 -7.98 -19.80 15.56
C VAL A 695 -6.78 -20.62 16.05
N PRO A 696 -6.27 -21.58 15.26
CA PRO A 696 -5.15 -22.42 15.67
C PRO A 696 -3.79 -21.71 15.40
N TRP A 697 -3.56 -20.55 16.03
CA TRP A 697 -2.39 -19.68 15.76
C TRP A 697 -1.04 -20.40 15.73
N LYS A 698 -0.76 -21.22 16.76
CA LYS A 698 0.50 -21.97 16.85
C LYS A 698 0.66 -22.97 15.70
N GLN A 699 -0.43 -23.57 15.27
CA GLN A 699 -0.41 -24.52 14.16
C GLN A 699 -0.14 -23.79 12.85
N MET A 700 -0.80 -22.65 12.60
CA MET A 700 -0.57 -21.83 11.41
C MET A 700 0.90 -21.41 11.28
N PHE A 701 1.49 -20.90 12.36
CA PHE A 701 2.92 -20.54 12.38
C PHE A 701 3.83 -21.78 12.17
N ALA A 702 3.49 -22.91 12.77
CA ALA A 702 4.25 -24.14 12.62
C ALA A 702 4.15 -24.73 11.20
N GLU A 703 3.01 -24.58 10.53
CA GLU A 703 2.80 -25.02 9.14
C GLU A 703 3.52 -24.12 8.15
N TYR A 704 3.46 -22.80 8.36
CA TYR A 704 4.25 -21.85 7.59
C TYR A 704 5.76 -22.14 7.74
N SER A 705 6.25 -22.40 8.95
CA SER A 705 7.65 -22.78 9.15
C SER A 705 8.05 -24.07 8.40
N LYS A 706 7.13 -25.02 8.22
CA LYS A 706 7.40 -26.28 7.51
C LYS A 706 7.55 -26.10 6.00
N SER A 707 7.06 -25.01 5.41
CA SER A 707 7.27 -24.72 3.99
C SER A 707 8.73 -24.30 3.68
N GLY A 708 9.53 -24.05 4.72
CA GLY A 708 10.90 -23.53 4.60
C GLY A 708 10.98 -22.02 4.83
N GLU A 709 9.86 -21.34 4.97
CA GLU A 709 9.80 -19.90 5.19
C GLU A 709 9.99 -19.50 6.67
N PRO A 710 10.72 -18.41 6.96
CA PRO A 710 10.84 -17.87 8.32
C PRO A 710 9.52 -17.33 8.87
N VAL A 711 9.12 -17.74 10.07
CA VAL A 711 7.89 -17.22 10.73
C VAL A 711 7.92 -15.71 11.01
N THR A 712 9.10 -15.10 11.01
CA THR A 712 9.26 -13.64 11.07
C THR A 712 8.70 -12.92 9.84
N ASN A 713 8.41 -13.64 8.75
CA ASN A 713 7.75 -13.10 7.56
C ASN A 713 6.27 -12.80 7.80
N LEU A 714 5.64 -13.42 8.82
CA LEU A 714 4.21 -13.25 9.12
C LEU A 714 3.90 -12.00 9.96
N ILE A 715 4.93 -11.30 10.43
CA ILE A 715 4.81 -10.14 11.33
C ILE A 715 5.39 -8.91 10.64
N GLU A 716 4.70 -7.78 10.79
CA GLU A 716 5.13 -6.48 10.29
C GLU A 716 6.52 -6.10 10.78
N LYS A 717 7.35 -5.57 9.87
CA LYS A 717 8.76 -5.32 10.17
C LYS A 717 8.97 -4.06 11.00
N VAL A 718 8.10 -3.05 10.90
CA VAL A 718 8.29 -1.81 11.65
C VAL A 718 7.72 -1.89 13.06
N ASP A 719 6.48 -2.36 13.23
CA ASP A 719 5.91 -2.44 14.58
C ASP A 719 6.26 -3.75 15.32
N GLY A 720 6.60 -4.82 14.59
CA GLY A 720 6.87 -6.12 15.19
C GLY A 720 5.66 -6.70 15.95
N PHE A 721 4.45 -6.35 15.54
CA PHE A 721 3.21 -6.61 16.25
C PHE A 721 2.09 -7.11 15.32
N HIS A 722 1.78 -6.35 14.26
CA HIS A 722 0.66 -6.65 13.36
C HIS A 722 1.02 -7.77 12.36
N PRO A 723 0.02 -8.47 11.79
CA PRO A 723 0.27 -9.38 10.68
C PRO A 723 0.79 -8.61 9.46
N SER A 724 1.86 -9.11 8.85
CA SER A 724 2.36 -8.59 7.56
C SER A 724 1.39 -8.95 6.42
N GLN A 725 1.69 -8.54 5.19
CA GLN A 725 0.94 -9.01 4.01
C GLN A 725 0.92 -10.56 3.90
N ALA A 726 2.04 -11.24 4.20
CA ALA A 726 2.07 -12.70 4.25
C ALA A 726 1.25 -13.28 5.42
N GLY A 727 1.25 -12.58 6.56
CA GLY A 727 0.37 -12.90 7.69
C GLY A 727 -1.11 -12.80 7.30
N ASN A 728 -1.49 -11.71 6.63
CA ASN A 728 -2.84 -11.48 6.12
C ASN A 728 -3.26 -12.61 5.16
N ALA A 729 -2.45 -12.93 4.16
CA ALA A 729 -2.74 -13.99 3.21
C ALA A 729 -2.90 -15.37 3.88
N LEU A 730 -2.02 -15.71 4.84
CA LEU A 730 -2.13 -16.95 5.62
C LEU A 730 -3.40 -16.99 6.47
N PHE A 731 -3.79 -15.86 7.07
CA PHE A 731 -5.00 -15.76 7.89
C PHE A 731 -6.23 -15.94 7.02
N ALA A 732 -6.32 -15.23 5.90
CA ALA A 732 -7.39 -15.38 4.92
C ALA A 732 -7.55 -16.84 4.46
N GLN A 733 -6.46 -17.52 4.10
CA GLN A 733 -6.48 -18.93 3.68
C GLN A 733 -7.03 -19.85 4.77
N ASN A 734 -6.62 -19.65 6.03
CA ASN A 734 -7.09 -20.47 7.14
C ASN A 734 -8.54 -20.19 7.51
N PHE A 735 -8.93 -18.91 7.51
CA PHE A 735 -10.27 -18.44 7.84
C PHE A 735 -11.27 -18.93 6.79
N PHE A 736 -10.97 -18.72 5.51
CA PHE A 736 -11.81 -19.19 4.41
C PHE A 736 -11.89 -20.72 4.40
N GLY A 737 -10.77 -21.42 4.54
CA GLY A 737 -10.75 -22.88 4.58
C GLY A 737 -11.50 -23.47 5.79
N TRP A 738 -11.57 -22.77 6.92
CA TRP A 738 -12.43 -23.16 8.04
C TRP A 738 -13.91 -23.03 7.69
N LEU A 739 -14.32 -21.90 7.09
CA LEU A 739 -15.68 -21.72 6.60
C LEU A 739 -16.05 -22.82 5.59
N GLU A 740 -15.18 -23.15 4.64
CA GLU A 740 -15.45 -24.23 3.67
C GLU A 740 -15.67 -25.60 4.32
N ARG A 741 -14.94 -25.91 5.39
CA ARG A 741 -15.00 -27.23 6.04
C ARG A 741 -16.14 -27.37 7.04
N GLU A 742 -16.46 -26.29 7.76
CA GLU A 742 -17.32 -26.36 8.94
C GLU A 742 -18.61 -25.54 8.79
N HIS A 743 -18.61 -24.52 7.93
CA HIS A 743 -19.70 -23.56 7.78
C HIS A 743 -19.93 -23.17 6.32
N GLU A 744 -19.96 -24.14 5.39
CA GLU A 744 -20.09 -23.86 3.95
C GLU A 744 -21.36 -23.05 3.65
N GLU A 745 -22.41 -23.19 4.47
CA GLU A 745 -23.65 -22.41 4.36
C GLU A 745 -23.44 -20.89 4.49
N SER A 746 -22.35 -20.47 5.14
CA SER A 746 -21.99 -19.05 5.31
C SER A 746 -21.39 -18.44 4.04
N LEU A 747 -20.87 -19.26 3.13
CA LEU A 747 -20.20 -18.83 1.89
C LEU A 747 -21.18 -18.67 0.70
N GLY A 748 -22.43 -19.12 0.84
CA GLY A 748 -23.40 -19.14 -0.24
C GLY A 748 -23.14 -20.24 -1.29
N GLY A 749 -23.92 -20.24 -2.37
CA GLY A 749 -23.84 -21.23 -3.44
C GLY A 749 -22.66 -21.01 -4.39
N LEU A 750 -22.12 -22.11 -4.95
CA LEU A 750 -21.24 -22.01 -6.11
C LEU A 750 -22.08 -21.61 -7.33
N ASN A 751 -21.77 -20.47 -7.95
CA ASN A 751 -22.57 -19.98 -9.08
C ASN A 751 -22.19 -20.72 -10.38
N PRO A 752 -23.12 -21.46 -11.02
CA PRO A 752 -22.84 -22.20 -12.24
C PRO A 752 -22.58 -21.30 -13.46
N TYR A 753 -22.91 -20.00 -13.37
CA TYR A 753 -22.76 -19.04 -14.46
C TYR A 753 -21.46 -18.22 -14.38
N ASN A 754 -20.56 -18.50 -13.43
CA ASN A 754 -19.32 -17.72 -13.29
C ASN A 754 -18.53 -17.59 -14.60
N GLU A 755 -18.37 -18.68 -15.36
CA GLU A 755 -17.64 -18.65 -16.65
C GLU A 755 -18.35 -17.78 -17.70
N GLU A 756 -19.69 -17.79 -17.71
CA GLU A 756 -20.49 -16.97 -18.62
C GLU A 756 -20.44 -15.49 -18.23
N ILE A 757 -20.53 -15.18 -16.92
CA ILE A 757 -20.38 -13.84 -16.38
C ILE A 757 -19.00 -13.28 -16.76
N ASP A 758 -17.92 -14.04 -16.51
CA ASP A 758 -16.56 -13.62 -16.87
C ASP A 758 -16.45 -13.34 -18.37
N SER A 759 -17.00 -14.22 -19.23
CA SER A 759 -16.98 -14.04 -20.68
C SER A 759 -17.74 -12.82 -21.20
N ILE A 760 -18.75 -12.33 -20.47
CA ILE A 760 -19.62 -11.23 -20.93
C ILE A 760 -19.16 -9.90 -20.34
N PHE A 761 -18.72 -9.88 -19.08
CA PHE A 761 -18.52 -8.65 -18.31
C PHE A 761 -17.08 -8.38 -17.87
N PHE A 762 -16.23 -9.41 -17.73
CA PHE A 762 -14.91 -9.27 -17.09
C PHE A 762 -13.71 -9.69 -17.96
N ASN A 763 -13.94 -10.18 -19.18
CA ASN A 763 -12.90 -10.62 -20.13
C ASN A 763 -12.64 -9.62 -21.27
#